data_AF-D5UKW7-F1
#
_entry.id   AF-D5UKW7-F1
#
_cell.length_a   1.000
_cell.length_b   1.000
_cell.length_c   1.000
_cell.angle_alpha   90.00
_cell.angle_beta   90.00
_cell.angle_gamma   90.00
#
_symmetry.space_group_name_H-M   'P 1'
#
loop_
_entity.id
_entity.type
_entity.pdbx_description
1 polymer ?
#
loop_
_entity_poly.entity_id
_entity_poly.type
_entity_poly.pdbx_seq_one_letter_code
_entity_poly.pdbx_strand_id
1 'polypeptide(L)'
;MGRFRRGTLVVALVVAFVLGAVLATALGTGVAGPKDLVVPDGWRTAWRSAHVVEGDDVALAWGDRAGEDPTAAPEGLRFDPDVVLAQLEALHALDVDALGLGAPGGPLATRKLLVVVDGTWSAGPGATADMAPVVGGGLSVGADAVPLTQGAVVDGVALLRVRPEVLAGSVGDDAPASDAGGVVAATRDATPHATPDATAGARARAPQGTPWELARGVAETLQHLTEAAHPGHGLTPEAADVLRPAASAYLATYAVRGEHADVSDHVLAPQLAWGSPRHGAAGWLLLQHLADRESPTLVQRLWTESLETEHVLAAYARLTQSDASGLNRRVAQYAMRAAVADVSGAGGPGDLLERLDPVLVAHRTTPTEAVPDDPGHHRVTGAFAPAAYGYTVVRLTPDGSGADVRVRVRGHAEELAGKDPGWSFGLVAVGASGPRYGPVTEAVDGELRLALHPGEDELYLVVAATPTRVVAPTAEGFARTTRYPYEFRVAGAAVAEPDVADVAGGHAHPNGGGWVADDADVDPAAYVAAGAVVRGDATVGPGVRLEGRAWVEAGAELTGDVVVRDAAVVRGTARLTGHVLVGGDAVVGFACDAGAYTSYRPTATCDPGAVDTDVNTVVMPFAPSDTRLSTAAATIAPSPEPAPGQTPTPAPASADAPSPSGPATTPDTVPPPAAATSPGVAAPPAAVPAGACTASYQVVTSWPGGLQVQLVVTATTSGVNGWVLTWTQPLGLEMADSWGAEITRSGRTVTAENLSWNGSIANGGSVTLGFNAAAEGESALEVPQVRCEHTG
;
A
#
# COMPACT_ATOMS: atom_id res chain seq x y z
N MET A 1 12.91 -61.82 -50.73
CA MET A 1 13.76 -62.38 -49.65
C MET A 1 13.49 -61.55 -48.40
N GLY A 2 13.01 -61.99 -47.24
CA GLY A 2 12.46 -63.24 -46.71
C GLY A 2 11.70 -62.88 -45.41
N ARG A 3 10.64 -63.62 -45.07
CA ARG A 3 9.84 -63.48 -43.83
C ARG A 3 10.60 -64.11 -42.63
N PHE A 4 10.46 -63.58 -41.39
CA PHE A 4 9.85 -64.25 -40.22
C PHE A 4 10.04 -63.50 -38.87
N ARG A 5 8.89 -63.31 -38.18
CA ARG A 5 8.54 -63.32 -36.71
C ARG A 5 9.50 -62.70 -35.68
N ARG A 6 9.05 -61.70 -34.89
CA ARG A 6 8.27 -61.79 -33.63
C ARG A 6 8.90 -62.70 -32.55
N GLY A 7 9.52 -62.06 -31.56
CA GLY A 7 9.84 -62.63 -30.26
C GLY A 7 10.82 -61.73 -29.49
N THR A 8 10.45 -61.36 -28.26
CA THR A 8 11.30 -60.71 -27.23
C THR A 8 11.33 -59.18 -27.22
N LEU A 9 10.31 -58.54 -26.63
CA LEU A 9 10.49 -57.37 -25.74
C LEU A 9 9.19 -57.02 -24.98
N VAL A 10 8.66 -57.97 -24.21
CA VAL A 10 7.57 -57.71 -23.24
C VAL A 10 7.88 -58.50 -21.97
N VAL A 11 8.91 -58.09 -21.20
CA VAL A 11 9.07 -58.49 -19.78
C VAL A 11 9.77 -57.39 -18.95
N ALA A 12 10.52 -56.44 -19.53
CA ALA A 12 11.32 -55.50 -18.73
C ALA A 12 10.61 -54.23 -18.22
N LEU A 13 9.35 -53.94 -18.60
CA LEU A 13 8.72 -52.64 -18.32
C LEU A 13 7.52 -52.67 -17.35
N VAL A 14 7.23 -53.81 -16.71
CA VAL A 14 6.12 -53.92 -15.75
C VAL A 14 6.60 -54.10 -14.30
N VAL A 15 7.90 -54.35 -14.07
CA VAL A 15 8.46 -54.50 -12.70
C VAL A 15 9.02 -53.18 -12.13
N ALA A 16 9.31 -52.18 -12.98
CA ALA A 16 9.77 -50.87 -12.50
C ALA A 16 8.64 -49.94 -12.01
N PHE A 17 7.37 -50.23 -12.33
CA PHE A 17 6.23 -49.40 -11.91
C PHE A 17 5.55 -49.91 -10.61
N VAL A 18 5.93 -51.10 -10.12
CA VAL A 18 5.36 -51.67 -8.89
C VAL A 18 6.32 -51.54 -7.68
N LEU A 19 7.60 -51.18 -7.89
CA LEU A 19 8.51 -50.83 -6.79
C LEU A 19 8.65 -49.32 -6.50
N GLY A 20 8.18 -48.45 -7.40
CA GLY A 20 8.09 -46.99 -7.13
C GLY A 20 6.89 -46.58 -6.28
N ALA A 21 5.85 -47.42 -6.22
CA ALA A 21 4.62 -47.16 -5.46
C ALA A 21 4.62 -47.75 -4.03
N VAL A 22 5.71 -48.40 -3.61
CA VAL A 22 5.86 -48.96 -2.25
C VAL A 22 7.00 -48.29 -1.45
N LEU A 23 7.70 -47.32 -2.05
CA LEU A 23 8.69 -46.48 -1.36
C LEU A 23 8.29 -44.98 -1.27
N ALA A 24 7.01 -44.67 -1.48
CA ALA A 24 6.41 -43.36 -1.20
C ALA A 24 5.48 -43.37 0.03
N THR A 25 5.55 -44.42 0.85
CA THR A 25 4.75 -44.61 2.08
C THR A 25 5.62 -44.74 3.33
N ALA A 26 6.81 -44.09 3.35
CA ALA A 26 7.71 -44.11 4.51
C ALA A 26 8.48 -42.79 4.74
N LEU A 27 7.99 -41.67 4.22
CA LEU A 27 8.18 -40.37 4.85
C LEU A 27 6.81 -39.99 5.38
N GLY A 28 6.57 -40.32 6.65
CA GLY A 28 5.34 -39.94 7.31
C GLY A 28 5.20 -38.43 7.24
N THR A 29 4.23 -37.94 6.47
CA THR A 29 3.44 -36.80 6.91
C THR A 29 2.83 -37.24 8.22
N GLY A 30 3.51 -36.94 9.33
CA GLY A 30 2.93 -37.13 10.64
C GLY A 30 1.63 -36.37 10.63
N VAL A 31 0.51 -37.08 10.65
CA VAL A 31 -0.78 -36.47 11.00
C VAL A 31 -0.52 -35.87 12.37
N ALA A 32 -0.52 -34.54 12.46
CA ALA A 32 -0.38 -33.85 13.73
C ALA A 32 -1.43 -34.45 14.68
N GLY A 33 -1.03 -34.78 15.91
CA GLY A 33 -1.99 -35.24 16.91
C GLY A 33 -3.07 -34.17 17.15
N PRO A 34 -4.21 -34.53 17.74
CA PRO A 34 -5.24 -33.55 18.08
C PRO A 34 -4.63 -32.44 18.94
N LYS A 35 -4.94 -31.18 18.61
CA LYS A 35 -4.48 -30.01 19.37
C LYS A 35 -5.27 -29.86 20.66
N ASP A 36 -4.58 -29.44 21.72
CA ASP A 36 -5.19 -29.21 23.02
C ASP A 36 -5.83 -27.81 23.11
N LEU A 37 -7.03 -27.75 23.70
CA LEU A 37 -7.62 -26.50 24.15
C LEU A 37 -7.01 -26.11 25.51
N VAL A 38 -6.26 -25.01 25.53
CA VAL A 38 -5.62 -24.50 26.76
C VAL A 38 -6.27 -23.19 27.18
N VAL A 39 -6.89 -23.18 28.35
CA VAL A 39 -7.52 -21.99 28.94
C VAL A 39 -6.54 -21.30 29.89
N PRO A 40 -6.28 -19.98 29.73
CA PRO A 40 -5.42 -19.22 30.63
C PRO A 40 -5.85 -19.34 32.11
N ASP A 41 -4.87 -19.34 33.01
CA ASP A 41 -5.11 -19.62 34.44
C ASP A 41 -6.12 -18.65 35.07
N GLY A 42 -6.02 -17.37 34.73
CA GLY A 42 -6.92 -16.32 35.21
C GLY A 42 -8.38 -16.50 34.78
N TRP A 43 -8.66 -17.35 33.80
CA TRP A 43 -9.96 -17.49 33.16
C TRP A 43 -10.72 -18.75 33.57
N ARG A 44 -10.05 -19.71 34.22
CA ARG A 44 -10.62 -21.02 34.57
C ARG A 44 -11.92 -20.96 35.38
N THR A 45 -12.12 -19.90 36.17
CA THR A 45 -13.35 -19.73 36.96
C THR A 45 -14.53 -19.34 36.07
N ALA A 46 -14.35 -18.33 35.20
CA ALA A 46 -15.38 -17.90 34.26
C ALA A 46 -15.65 -18.96 33.17
N TRP A 47 -14.61 -19.72 32.80
CA TRP A 47 -14.71 -20.79 31.81
C TRP A 47 -15.71 -21.90 32.19
N ARG A 48 -16.09 -22.03 33.46
CA ARG A 48 -17.08 -23.03 33.91
C ARG A 48 -18.49 -22.78 33.37
N SER A 49 -18.80 -21.54 33.01
CA SER A 49 -20.07 -21.14 32.39
C SER A 49 -19.91 -20.90 30.89
N ALA A 50 -18.79 -21.30 30.29
CA ALA A 50 -18.55 -21.19 28.86
C ALA A 50 -19.34 -22.23 28.09
N HIS A 51 -19.94 -21.80 26.98
CA HIS A 51 -20.30 -22.67 25.88
C HIS A 51 -19.14 -22.68 24.88
N VAL A 52 -18.76 -23.85 24.39
CA VAL A 52 -17.57 -24.03 23.54
C VAL A 52 -17.88 -24.98 22.40
N VAL A 53 -17.50 -24.59 21.18
CA VAL A 53 -17.44 -25.48 20.01
C VAL A 53 -15.99 -25.51 19.52
N GLU A 54 -15.50 -26.70 19.20
CA GLU A 54 -14.11 -26.93 18.81
C GLU A 54 -14.07 -27.44 17.36
N GLY A 55 -13.22 -26.82 16.55
CA GLY A 55 -12.79 -27.35 15.25
C GLY A 55 -11.47 -28.10 15.40
N ASP A 56 -10.68 -28.21 14.34
CA ASP A 56 -9.37 -28.86 14.38
C ASP A 56 -8.30 -27.94 14.99
N ASP A 57 -8.28 -26.66 14.57
CA ASP A 57 -7.28 -25.67 14.96
C ASP A 57 -7.82 -24.57 15.87
N VAL A 58 -9.13 -24.37 15.92
CA VAL A 58 -9.78 -23.26 16.61
C VAL A 58 -10.80 -23.77 17.64
N ALA A 59 -10.94 -23.04 18.75
CA ALA A 59 -12.04 -23.20 19.69
C ALA A 59 -12.80 -21.88 19.83
N LEU A 60 -14.11 -21.89 19.58
CA LEU A 60 -14.99 -20.74 19.74
C LEU A 60 -15.74 -20.85 21.07
N ALA A 61 -15.65 -19.83 21.91
CA ALA A 61 -16.28 -19.80 23.21
C ALA A 61 -17.15 -18.55 23.43
N TRP A 62 -18.31 -18.73 24.06
CA TRP A 62 -19.22 -17.66 24.45
C TRP A 62 -19.84 -17.90 25.82
N GLY A 63 -20.37 -16.84 26.41
CA GLY A 63 -20.94 -16.85 27.75
C GLY A 63 -22.44 -17.11 27.80
N ASP A 64 -22.95 -17.16 29.02
CA ASP A 64 -24.32 -17.51 29.39
C ASP A 64 -25.40 -16.54 28.89
N ARG A 65 -25.06 -15.27 28.58
CA ARG A 65 -26.04 -14.27 28.09
C ARG A 65 -26.53 -14.57 26.68
N ALA A 66 -25.73 -15.27 25.86
CA ALA A 66 -26.17 -15.73 24.54
C ALA A 66 -26.90 -17.09 24.61
N GLY A 67 -26.85 -17.78 25.75
CA GLY A 67 -27.46 -19.10 25.94
C GLY A 67 -26.71 -20.24 25.24
N GLU A 68 -27.26 -21.45 25.34
CA GLU A 68 -26.69 -22.65 24.70
C GLU A 68 -26.75 -22.58 23.16
N ASP A 69 -27.77 -21.92 22.63
CA ASP A 69 -27.98 -21.71 21.20
C ASP A 69 -27.95 -20.22 20.87
N PRO A 70 -26.79 -19.69 20.41
CA PRO A 70 -26.65 -18.27 20.11
C PRO A 70 -27.47 -17.83 18.88
N THR A 71 -27.99 -18.75 18.06
CA THR A 71 -28.89 -18.38 16.94
C THR A 71 -30.25 -17.88 17.45
N ALA A 72 -30.65 -18.33 18.65
CA ALA A 72 -31.86 -17.91 19.34
C ALA A 72 -31.64 -16.74 20.32
N ALA A 73 -30.42 -16.21 20.43
CA ALA A 73 -30.09 -15.13 21.34
C ALA A 73 -30.79 -13.80 20.99
N PRO A 74 -30.81 -12.82 21.91
CA PRO A 74 -31.20 -11.44 21.61
C PRO A 74 -30.37 -10.88 20.43
N GLU A 75 -30.96 -9.97 19.65
CA GLU A 75 -30.39 -9.46 18.38
C GLU A 75 -28.92 -9.03 18.48
N GLY A 76 -28.52 -8.33 19.54
CA GLY A 76 -27.13 -7.88 19.75
C GLY A 76 -26.15 -8.95 20.24
N LEU A 77 -26.58 -10.20 20.44
CA LEU A 77 -25.75 -11.33 20.89
C LEU A 77 -25.83 -12.54 19.94
N ARG A 78 -26.55 -12.40 18.82
CA ARG A 78 -26.90 -13.52 17.93
C ARG A 78 -25.79 -13.82 16.92
N PHE A 79 -25.44 -15.09 16.78
CA PHE A 79 -24.54 -15.61 15.75
C PHE A 79 -24.76 -17.12 15.54
N ASP A 80 -24.34 -17.67 14.40
CA ASP A 80 -24.31 -19.11 14.12
C ASP A 80 -22.90 -19.66 14.46
N PRO A 81 -22.77 -20.52 15.48
CA PRO A 81 -21.47 -20.96 15.96
C PRO A 81 -20.78 -21.90 14.98
N ASP A 82 -21.52 -22.65 14.16
CA ASP A 82 -20.97 -23.60 13.20
C ASP A 82 -20.43 -22.86 11.97
N VAL A 83 -21.17 -21.87 11.47
CA VAL A 83 -20.72 -20.99 10.38
C VAL A 83 -19.47 -20.23 10.80
N VAL A 84 -19.47 -19.62 11.98
CA VAL A 84 -18.34 -18.84 12.50
C VAL A 84 -17.11 -19.73 12.69
N LEU A 85 -17.27 -20.94 13.23
CA LEU A 85 -16.16 -21.87 13.39
C LEU A 85 -15.55 -22.27 12.03
N ALA A 86 -16.37 -22.55 11.03
CA ALA A 86 -15.88 -22.88 9.68
C ALA A 86 -15.10 -21.71 9.04
N GLN A 87 -15.55 -20.47 9.24
CA GLN A 87 -14.84 -19.26 8.80
C GLN A 87 -13.49 -19.13 9.51
N LEU A 88 -13.45 -19.32 10.83
CA LEU A 88 -12.24 -19.23 11.64
C LEU A 88 -11.19 -20.28 11.25
N GLU A 89 -11.59 -21.53 11.01
CA GLU A 89 -10.69 -22.61 10.55
C GLU A 89 -10.07 -22.27 9.19
N ALA A 90 -10.87 -21.75 8.25
CA ALA A 90 -10.38 -21.35 6.94
C ALA A 90 -9.40 -20.16 7.02
N LEU A 91 -9.71 -19.16 7.85
CA LEU A 91 -8.82 -18.02 8.10
C LEU A 91 -7.51 -18.46 8.76
N HIS A 92 -7.60 -19.32 9.78
CA HIS A 92 -6.43 -19.88 10.45
C HIS A 92 -5.51 -20.60 9.45
N ALA A 93 -6.05 -21.50 8.62
CA ALA A 93 -5.27 -22.22 7.62
C ALA A 93 -4.57 -21.27 6.63
N LEU A 94 -5.26 -20.20 6.22
CA LEU A 94 -4.73 -19.20 5.29
C LEU A 94 -3.54 -18.42 5.87
N ASP A 95 -3.73 -17.88 7.06
CA ASP A 95 -2.73 -17.02 7.68
C ASP A 95 -1.55 -17.82 8.23
N VAL A 96 -1.77 -19.06 8.68
CA VAL A 96 -0.68 -19.98 9.06
C VAL A 96 0.22 -20.30 7.88
N ASP A 97 -0.35 -20.52 6.69
CA ASP A 97 0.43 -20.70 5.47
C ASP A 97 1.16 -19.41 5.09
N ALA A 98 0.46 -18.27 5.08
CA ALA A 98 1.02 -16.97 4.71
C ALA A 98 2.16 -16.50 5.63
N LEU A 99 2.08 -16.81 6.93
CA LEU A 99 3.09 -16.49 7.94
C LEU A 99 4.11 -17.62 8.15
N GLY A 100 3.97 -18.75 7.43
CA GLY A 100 4.87 -19.89 7.53
C GLY A 100 4.92 -20.54 8.92
N LEU A 101 3.79 -20.53 9.64
CA LEU A 101 3.68 -21.06 11.00
C LEU A 101 3.43 -22.58 11.06
N GLY A 102 3.30 -23.25 9.90
CA GLY A 102 3.02 -24.68 9.79
C GLY A 102 4.18 -25.63 10.11
N ALA A 103 5.32 -25.13 10.59
CA ALA A 103 6.49 -25.97 10.87
C ALA A 103 6.26 -26.93 12.07
N PRO A 104 6.69 -28.22 11.98
CA PRO A 104 6.53 -29.19 13.05
C PRO A 104 7.20 -28.73 14.35
N GLY A 105 6.43 -28.61 15.45
CA GLY A 105 6.95 -28.27 16.79
C GLY A 105 6.82 -26.79 17.20
N GLY A 106 6.21 -25.94 16.37
CA GLY A 106 5.89 -24.55 16.72
C GLY A 106 4.71 -24.40 17.71
N PRO A 107 4.41 -23.16 18.19
CA PRO A 107 3.35 -22.90 19.18
C PRO A 107 1.95 -23.37 18.76
N LEU A 108 1.68 -23.38 17.46
CA LEU A 108 0.42 -23.84 16.88
C LEU A 108 0.36 -25.35 16.63
N ALA A 109 1.47 -26.08 16.81
CA ALA A 109 1.49 -27.52 16.53
C ALA A 109 0.73 -28.35 17.59
N THR A 110 0.53 -27.80 18.79
CA THR A 110 -0.06 -28.53 19.93
C THR A 110 -1.26 -27.86 20.56
N ARG A 111 -1.55 -26.59 20.25
CA ARG A 111 -2.60 -25.80 20.90
C ARG A 111 -3.53 -25.16 19.89
N LYS A 112 -4.82 -25.11 20.22
CA LYS A 112 -5.84 -24.40 19.44
C LYS A 112 -5.74 -22.88 19.63
N LEU A 113 -6.12 -22.13 18.61
CA LEU A 113 -6.43 -20.70 18.75
C LEU A 113 -7.75 -20.58 19.51
N LEU A 114 -7.74 -19.83 20.61
CA LEU A 114 -8.92 -19.59 21.42
C LEU A 114 -9.64 -18.31 20.97
N VAL A 115 -10.89 -18.42 20.53
CA VAL A 115 -11.76 -17.30 20.19
C VAL A 115 -12.80 -17.10 21.28
N VAL A 116 -12.92 -15.88 21.81
CA VAL A 116 -13.91 -15.51 22.81
C VAL A 116 -14.84 -14.44 22.27
N VAL A 117 -16.15 -14.71 22.34
CA VAL A 117 -17.18 -13.74 21.99
C VAL A 117 -17.45 -12.84 23.20
N ASP A 118 -16.98 -11.61 23.15
CA ASP A 118 -17.16 -10.61 24.20
C ASP A 118 -18.64 -10.20 24.37
N GLY A 119 -19.01 -9.63 25.51
CA GLY A 119 -20.39 -9.17 25.79
C GLY A 119 -21.41 -10.28 26.07
N THR A 120 -21.08 -11.54 25.72
CA THR A 120 -21.95 -12.71 25.95
C THR A 120 -21.88 -13.27 27.37
N TRP A 121 -21.03 -12.73 28.26
CA TRP A 121 -20.79 -13.25 29.61
C TRP A 121 -21.45 -12.38 30.68
N SER A 122 -22.13 -13.00 31.64
CA SER A 122 -22.68 -12.29 32.82
C SER A 122 -21.60 -12.00 33.88
N ALA A 123 -20.60 -12.87 33.97
CA ALA A 123 -19.41 -12.71 34.78
C ALA A 123 -18.25 -13.42 34.08
N GLY A 124 -17.25 -12.67 33.60
CA GLY A 124 -16.14 -13.25 32.85
C GLY A 124 -15.49 -12.30 31.86
N PRO A 125 -14.62 -12.81 30.97
CA PRO A 125 -13.97 -12.03 29.91
C PRO A 125 -15.03 -11.35 29.04
N GLY A 126 -14.88 -10.06 28.78
CA GLY A 126 -15.84 -9.32 27.96
C GLY A 126 -17.16 -8.96 28.64
N ALA A 127 -17.35 -9.23 29.94
CA ALA A 127 -18.46 -8.69 30.70
C ALA A 127 -18.32 -7.16 30.81
N THR A 128 -19.03 -6.41 29.98
CA THR A 128 -19.07 -4.94 30.02
C THR A 128 -20.21 -4.46 30.90
N ALA A 129 -19.98 -3.44 31.74
CA ALA A 129 -21.06 -2.58 32.20
C ALA A 129 -21.52 -1.75 30.99
N ASP A 130 -22.80 -1.86 30.62
CA ASP A 130 -23.49 -1.20 29.49
C ASP A 130 -22.64 -0.21 28.66
N MET A 131 -22.18 -0.64 27.48
CA MET A 131 -21.62 0.25 26.46
C MET A 131 -22.41 0.11 25.17
N ALA A 132 -22.85 1.25 24.64
CA ALA A 132 -23.65 1.36 23.41
C ALA A 132 -22.80 1.02 22.17
N PRO A 133 -23.38 0.40 21.13
CA PRO A 133 -22.70 0.19 19.86
C PRO A 133 -22.51 1.52 19.13
N VAL A 134 -21.33 1.72 18.53
CA VAL A 134 -21.10 2.77 17.54
C VAL A 134 -21.32 2.14 16.17
N VAL A 135 -22.43 2.49 15.52
CA VAL A 135 -22.75 2.10 14.13
C VAL A 135 -22.75 3.35 13.28
N GLY A 136 -22.15 3.29 12.09
CA GLY A 136 -22.47 4.19 10.99
C GLY A 136 -21.27 4.71 10.22
N GLY A 137 -21.25 4.42 8.91
CA GLY A 137 -20.23 4.85 7.95
C GLY A 137 -20.02 6.35 7.91
N GLY A 138 -18.81 6.74 8.28
CA GLY A 138 -18.10 8.01 8.18
C GLY A 138 -16.62 7.70 8.44
N LEU A 139 -15.78 8.64 8.88
CA LEU A 139 -14.42 8.34 9.39
C LEU A 139 -14.48 7.55 10.73
N SER A 140 -15.31 6.51 10.82
CA SER A 140 -16.06 6.13 12.00
C SER A 140 -15.42 4.94 12.75
N VAL A 141 -14.47 5.24 13.63
CA VAL A 141 -14.21 4.44 14.84
C VAL A 141 -13.86 5.42 15.96
N GLY A 142 -14.80 5.73 16.86
CA GLY A 142 -14.59 6.71 17.94
C GLY A 142 -13.31 6.45 18.77
N ALA A 143 -12.73 7.49 19.37
CA ALA A 143 -11.52 7.37 20.19
C ALA A 143 -11.69 6.44 21.42
N ASP A 144 -12.94 6.22 21.85
CA ASP A 144 -13.33 5.33 22.95
C ASP A 144 -13.91 3.98 22.47
N ALA A 145 -13.90 3.70 21.16
CA ALA A 145 -14.45 2.47 20.63
C ALA A 145 -13.54 1.28 21.00
N VAL A 146 -14.06 0.36 21.81
CA VAL A 146 -13.42 -0.94 22.04
C VAL A 146 -13.27 -1.62 20.68
N PRO A 147 -12.08 -2.16 20.36
CA PRO A 147 -11.86 -2.81 19.07
C PRO A 147 -12.85 -3.95 18.85
N LEU A 148 -13.40 -4.04 17.63
CA LEU A 148 -14.35 -5.08 17.23
C LEU A 148 -13.74 -6.48 17.31
N THR A 149 -12.44 -6.58 17.00
CA THR A 149 -11.63 -7.76 17.26
C THR A 149 -10.30 -7.36 17.85
N GLN A 150 -9.79 -8.16 18.78
CA GLN A 150 -8.49 -7.94 19.42
C GLN A 150 -7.73 -9.26 19.54
N GLY A 151 -6.57 -9.33 18.89
CA GLY A 151 -5.66 -10.47 18.99
C GLY A 151 -4.66 -10.28 20.11
N ALA A 152 -4.27 -11.38 20.76
CA ALA A 152 -3.23 -11.38 21.79
C ALA A 152 -2.61 -12.78 21.94
N VAL A 153 -1.48 -12.84 22.67
CA VAL A 153 -0.93 -14.09 23.20
C VAL A 153 -0.89 -13.97 24.72
N VAL A 154 -1.60 -14.87 25.41
CA VAL A 154 -1.68 -14.91 26.88
C VAL A 154 -1.20 -16.28 27.34
N ASP A 155 -0.16 -16.32 28.17
CA ASP A 155 0.45 -17.58 28.65
C ASP A 155 0.82 -18.58 27.53
N GLY A 156 1.22 -18.05 26.37
CA GLY A 156 1.54 -18.84 25.18
C GLY A 156 0.32 -19.46 24.48
N VAL A 157 -0.88 -18.91 24.72
CA VAL A 157 -2.13 -19.25 24.01
C VAL A 157 -2.50 -18.07 23.11
N ALA A 158 -2.71 -18.33 21.81
CA ALA A 158 -3.32 -17.35 20.92
C ALA A 158 -4.76 -17.14 21.32
N LEU A 159 -5.10 -15.89 21.59
CA LEU A 159 -6.41 -15.48 22.03
C LEU A 159 -6.92 -14.38 21.10
N LEU A 160 -8.06 -14.64 20.47
CA LEU A 160 -8.81 -13.67 19.72
C LEU A 160 -10.09 -13.33 20.50
N ARG A 161 -10.29 -12.04 20.80
CA ARG A 161 -11.56 -11.54 21.33
C ARG A 161 -12.36 -10.93 20.20
N VAL A 162 -13.65 -11.26 20.12
CA VAL A 162 -14.55 -10.84 19.03
C VAL A 162 -15.85 -10.31 19.59
N ARG A 163 -16.30 -9.19 19.06
CA ARG A 163 -17.59 -8.58 19.37
C ARG A 163 -18.73 -9.28 18.60
N PRO A 164 -19.90 -9.54 19.21
CA PRO A 164 -21.04 -10.19 18.53
C PRO A 164 -21.44 -9.47 17.23
N GLU A 165 -21.26 -8.16 17.19
CA GLU A 165 -21.56 -7.31 16.03
C GLU A 165 -20.78 -7.73 14.78
N VAL A 166 -19.56 -8.27 14.93
CA VAL A 166 -18.76 -8.82 13.82
C VAL A 166 -19.38 -10.12 13.29
N LEU A 167 -20.01 -10.90 14.18
CA LEU A 167 -20.52 -12.23 13.88
C LEU A 167 -21.99 -12.23 13.45
N ALA A 168 -22.69 -11.09 13.55
CA ALA A 168 -24.13 -11.01 13.34
C ALA A 168 -24.57 -11.49 11.94
N GLY A 169 -23.73 -11.28 10.92
CA GLY A 169 -23.98 -11.74 9.54
C GLY A 169 -23.94 -13.26 9.34
N SER A 170 -23.55 -14.04 10.36
CA SER A 170 -23.54 -15.50 10.30
C SER A 170 -24.95 -16.14 10.37
N VAL A 171 -25.99 -15.36 10.70
CA VAL A 171 -27.38 -15.87 10.81
C VAL A 171 -28.24 -15.26 9.70
N GLY A 172 -28.67 -16.07 8.72
CA GLY A 172 -29.58 -15.64 7.64
C GLY A 172 -29.37 -16.36 6.29
N ASP A 173 -30.13 -15.97 5.26
CA ASP A 173 -30.03 -16.53 3.88
C ASP A 173 -28.68 -16.25 3.19
N ASP A 174 -27.88 -15.33 3.74
CA ASP A 174 -26.50 -15.00 3.32
C ASP A 174 -25.42 -15.83 4.05
N ALA A 175 -25.80 -16.68 5.02
CA ALA A 175 -24.87 -17.57 5.72
C ALA A 175 -24.42 -18.71 4.78
N PRO A 176 -23.11 -19.00 4.66
CA PRO A 176 -22.64 -20.09 3.81
C PRO A 176 -23.24 -21.41 4.32
N ALA A 177 -24.02 -22.08 3.46
CA ALA A 177 -24.58 -23.38 3.77
C ALA A 177 -23.44 -24.34 4.18
N SER A 178 -23.61 -24.97 5.35
CA SER A 178 -22.65 -25.89 5.97
C SER A 178 -22.56 -27.22 5.21
N ASP A 179 -22.11 -27.22 3.95
CA ASP A 179 -21.92 -28.45 3.18
C ASP A 179 -20.48 -28.96 3.33
N ALA A 180 -20.27 -29.72 4.40
CA ALA A 180 -19.19 -30.69 4.50
C ALA A 180 -19.45 -31.84 3.51
N GLY A 181 -19.11 -31.64 2.23
CA GLY A 181 -18.96 -32.74 1.26
C GLY A 181 -19.41 -32.43 -0.16
N GLY A 182 -18.44 -32.36 -1.08
CA GLY A 182 -18.65 -32.70 -2.49
C GLY A 182 -18.84 -31.53 -3.44
N VAL A 183 -17.79 -31.30 -4.25
CA VAL A 183 -17.84 -30.58 -5.54
C VAL A 183 -19.01 -31.07 -6.40
N VAL A 184 -20.00 -30.22 -6.72
CA VAL A 184 -20.62 -30.07 -8.06
C VAL A 184 -21.29 -28.69 -8.18
N ALA A 185 -20.89 -27.92 -9.19
CA ALA A 185 -21.49 -26.65 -9.60
C ALA A 185 -22.87 -26.83 -10.28
N ALA A 186 -23.74 -25.83 -10.15
CA ALA A 186 -24.77 -25.53 -11.14
C ALA A 186 -25.11 -24.03 -11.17
N THR A 187 -25.27 -23.55 -12.40
CA THR A 187 -25.20 -22.17 -12.90
C THR A 187 -26.55 -21.47 -13.09
N ARG A 188 -26.53 -20.12 -13.10
CA ARG A 188 -27.06 -19.17 -14.12
C ARG A 188 -27.15 -17.75 -13.49
N ASP A 189 -26.91 -16.63 -14.15
CA ASP A 189 -26.40 -16.25 -15.48
C ASP A 189 -25.83 -14.82 -15.31
N ALA A 190 -24.52 -14.67 -15.40
CA ALA A 190 -23.86 -13.38 -15.65
C ALA A 190 -22.92 -13.59 -16.83
N THR A 191 -23.10 -12.82 -17.89
CA THR A 191 -22.32 -12.87 -19.13
C THR A 191 -20.82 -12.80 -18.86
N PRO A 192 -19.98 -13.64 -19.50
CA PRO A 192 -18.59 -13.83 -19.10
C PRO A 192 -17.70 -12.71 -19.67
N HIS A 193 -17.01 -11.99 -18.80
CA HIS A 193 -15.72 -11.38 -19.12
C HIS A 193 -14.60 -12.26 -18.57
N ALA A 194 -13.50 -12.29 -19.31
CA ALA A 194 -12.47 -13.32 -19.35
C ALA A 194 -12.02 -13.84 -17.97
N THR A 195 -11.88 -15.16 -17.88
CA THR A 195 -11.32 -15.91 -16.75
C THR A 195 -9.91 -15.42 -16.37
N PRO A 196 -9.57 -15.29 -15.07
CA PRO A 196 -8.19 -15.04 -14.64
C PRO A 196 -7.32 -16.28 -14.86
N ASP A 197 -6.12 -16.06 -15.38
CA ASP A 197 -5.12 -17.08 -15.66
C ASP A 197 -4.53 -17.67 -14.36
N ALA A 198 -4.26 -18.97 -14.38
CA ALA A 198 -4.07 -19.82 -13.20
C ALA A 198 -2.62 -19.92 -12.70
N THR A 199 -1.85 -18.82 -12.71
CA THR A 199 -0.42 -18.84 -12.34
C THR A 199 -0.02 -17.95 -11.16
N ALA A 200 -0.94 -17.16 -10.60
CA ALA A 200 -0.90 -16.89 -9.17
C ALA A 200 -1.49 -18.14 -8.50
N GLY A 201 -0.70 -18.88 -7.71
CA GLY A 201 -1.26 -19.96 -6.90
C GLY A 201 -2.50 -19.42 -6.21
N ALA A 202 -3.68 -19.94 -6.56
CA ALA A 202 -4.93 -19.45 -6.02
C ALA A 202 -4.87 -19.70 -4.52
N ARG A 203 -4.46 -18.69 -3.74
CA ARG A 203 -4.56 -18.76 -2.28
C ARG A 203 -6.00 -19.16 -1.99
N ALA A 204 -6.17 -20.13 -1.08
CA ALA A 204 -7.48 -20.48 -0.59
C ALA A 204 -8.18 -19.20 -0.10
N ARG A 205 -9.51 -19.18 -0.13
CA ARG A 205 -10.27 -17.99 0.27
C ARG A 205 -11.03 -18.31 1.52
N ALA A 206 -11.31 -17.29 2.31
CA ALA A 206 -12.29 -17.42 3.36
C ALA A 206 -13.67 -17.76 2.73
N PRO A 207 -14.54 -18.49 3.44
CA PRO A 207 -15.91 -18.72 3.01
C PRO A 207 -16.63 -17.41 2.65
N GLN A 208 -17.59 -17.48 1.73
CA GLN A 208 -18.44 -16.32 1.44
C GLN A 208 -19.17 -15.86 2.72
N GLY A 209 -19.34 -14.55 2.87
CA GLY A 209 -19.93 -13.96 4.09
C GLY A 209 -18.99 -13.90 5.29
N THR A 210 -17.69 -14.22 5.12
CA THR A 210 -16.70 -14.01 6.18
C THR A 210 -16.48 -12.50 6.39
N PRO A 211 -16.69 -11.97 7.61
CA PRO A 211 -16.46 -10.56 7.91
C PRO A 211 -14.98 -10.20 7.77
N TRP A 212 -14.65 -9.07 7.14
CA TRP A 212 -13.28 -8.61 7.02
C TRP A 212 -12.60 -8.36 8.37
N GLU A 213 -13.33 -7.80 9.36
CA GLU A 213 -12.82 -7.61 10.72
C GLU A 213 -12.46 -8.94 11.41
N LEU A 214 -13.21 -10.01 11.15
CA LEU A 214 -12.88 -11.33 11.67
C LEU A 214 -11.53 -11.83 11.09
N ALA A 215 -11.35 -11.66 9.77
CA ALA A 215 -10.09 -11.99 9.10
C ALA A 215 -8.91 -11.17 9.65
N ARG A 216 -9.10 -9.86 9.85
CA ARG A 216 -8.08 -8.97 10.44
C ARG A 216 -7.69 -9.42 11.85
N GLY A 217 -8.67 -9.76 12.70
CA GLY A 217 -8.43 -10.24 14.06
C GLY A 217 -7.65 -11.56 14.12
N VAL A 218 -7.97 -12.52 13.25
CA VAL A 218 -7.23 -13.79 13.13
C VAL A 218 -5.78 -13.51 12.70
N ALA A 219 -5.58 -12.70 11.66
CA ALA A 219 -4.27 -12.33 11.16
C ALA A 219 -3.42 -11.63 12.24
N GLU A 220 -4.00 -10.70 13.00
CA GLU A 220 -3.34 -10.01 14.11
C GLU A 220 -2.91 -10.99 15.22
N THR A 221 -3.78 -11.93 15.58
CA THR A 221 -3.52 -12.94 16.61
C THR A 221 -2.36 -13.85 16.22
N LEU A 222 -2.32 -14.30 14.97
CA LEU A 222 -1.26 -15.16 14.44
C LEU A 222 0.07 -14.41 14.27
N GLN A 223 0.04 -13.10 14.01
CA GLN A 223 1.24 -12.26 14.02
C GLN A 223 1.86 -12.19 15.42
N HIS A 224 1.07 -12.01 16.48
CA HIS A 224 1.58 -12.06 17.86
C HIS A 224 2.25 -13.39 18.19
N LEU A 225 1.71 -14.51 17.70
CA LEU A 225 2.36 -15.82 17.85
C LEU A 225 3.64 -15.92 17.03
N THR A 226 3.65 -15.38 15.81
CA THR A 226 4.84 -15.38 14.95
C THR A 226 5.99 -14.67 15.64
N GLU A 227 5.71 -13.49 16.21
CA GLU A 227 6.65 -12.69 16.99
C GLU A 227 7.15 -13.48 18.22
N ALA A 228 6.24 -14.07 19.00
CA ALA A 228 6.61 -14.87 20.19
C ALA A 228 7.41 -16.14 19.87
N ALA A 229 7.25 -16.70 18.66
CA ALA A 229 7.95 -17.92 18.23
C ALA A 229 9.40 -17.68 17.80
N HIS A 230 9.82 -16.43 17.60
CA HIS A 230 11.14 -16.08 17.07
C HIS A 230 11.93 -15.15 18.00
N PRO A 231 12.23 -15.57 19.25
CA PRO A 231 12.97 -14.73 20.20
C PRO A 231 14.37 -14.40 19.67
N GLY A 232 14.81 -13.16 19.81
CA GLY A 232 16.08 -12.67 19.25
C GLY A 232 15.98 -12.11 17.82
N HIS A 233 14.81 -12.27 17.21
CA HIS A 233 14.41 -11.64 15.96
C HIS A 233 13.13 -10.84 16.22
N GLY A 234 12.92 -9.78 15.44
CA GLY A 234 11.73 -8.95 15.60
C GLY A 234 12.03 -7.49 15.41
N LEU A 235 10.99 -6.68 15.24
CA LEU A 235 11.08 -5.24 15.13
C LEU A 235 11.23 -4.60 16.52
N THR A 236 11.60 -3.31 16.58
CA THR A 236 11.38 -2.56 17.83
C THR A 236 9.88 -2.58 18.18
N PRO A 237 9.48 -2.44 19.46
CA PRO A 237 8.07 -2.36 19.82
C PRO A 237 7.29 -1.33 19.00
N GLU A 238 7.88 -0.16 18.76
CA GLU A 238 7.28 0.91 17.97
C GLU A 238 7.10 0.51 16.49
N ALA A 239 8.09 -0.17 15.92
CA ALA A 239 8.00 -0.64 14.53
C ALA A 239 7.04 -1.82 14.40
N ALA A 240 6.92 -2.67 15.41
CA ALA A 240 5.92 -3.73 15.46
C ALA A 240 4.49 -3.15 15.55
N ASP A 241 4.29 -2.08 16.33
CA ASP A 241 3.01 -1.37 16.42
C ASP A 241 2.61 -0.66 15.12
N VAL A 242 3.58 -0.36 14.24
CA VAL A 242 3.32 0.10 12.87
C VAL A 242 3.00 -1.07 11.93
N LEU A 243 3.80 -2.14 11.95
CA LEU A 243 3.64 -3.26 11.02
C LEU A 243 2.34 -4.04 11.28
N ARG A 244 2.00 -4.32 12.54
CA ARG A 244 0.88 -5.20 12.92
C ARG A 244 -0.48 -4.79 12.37
N PRO A 245 -0.95 -3.54 12.53
CA PRO A 245 -2.23 -3.13 11.94
C PRO A 245 -2.17 -3.11 10.40
N ALA A 246 -1.05 -2.71 9.79
CA ALA A 246 -0.91 -2.71 8.33
C ALA A 246 -0.88 -4.13 7.73
N ALA A 247 -0.16 -5.06 8.36
CA ALA A 247 -0.03 -6.44 7.92
C ALA A 247 -1.31 -7.25 8.16
N SER A 248 -2.00 -7.07 9.27
CA SER A 248 -3.31 -7.70 9.50
C SER A 248 -4.35 -7.22 8.49
N ALA A 249 -4.41 -5.91 8.20
CA ALA A 249 -5.29 -5.36 7.18
C ALA A 249 -4.96 -5.86 5.76
N TYR A 250 -3.66 -5.97 5.43
CA TYR A 250 -3.20 -6.59 4.19
C TYR A 250 -3.69 -8.04 4.07
N LEU A 251 -3.43 -8.88 5.07
CA LEU A 251 -3.83 -10.30 5.07
C LEU A 251 -5.36 -10.46 5.00
N ALA A 252 -6.10 -9.65 5.75
CA ALA A 252 -7.57 -9.63 5.72
C ALA A 252 -8.13 -9.29 4.34
N THR A 253 -7.57 -8.27 3.68
CA THR A 253 -7.97 -7.85 2.31
C THR A 253 -7.65 -8.92 1.27
N TYR A 254 -6.62 -9.72 1.51
CA TYR A 254 -6.31 -10.90 0.69
C TYR A 254 -7.28 -12.06 0.94
N ALA A 255 -7.70 -12.27 2.19
CA ALA A 255 -8.62 -13.34 2.57
C ALA A 255 -10.08 -13.05 2.15
N VAL A 256 -10.52 -11.80 2.27
CA VAL A 256 -11.87 -11.31 2.01
C VAL A 256 -11.83 -10.24 0.91
N ARG A 257 -12.27 -10.58 -0.30
CA ARG A 257 -12.23 -9.66 -1.45
C ARG A 257 -13.35 -8.63 -1.39
N GLY A 258 -13.04 -7.42 -1.87
CA GLY A 258 -14.03 -6.34 -1.95
C GLY A 258 -14.31 -5.68 -0.59
N GLU A 259 -13.64 -6.09 0.48
CA GLU A 259 -13.61 -5.39 1.75
C GLU A 259 -12.15 -5.08 2.10
N HIS A 260 -11.93 -3.93 2.74
CA HIS A 260 -10.60 -3.44 3.08
C HIS A 260 -10.70 -2.54 4.31
N ALA A 261 -9.55 -2.24 4.92
CA ALA A 261 -9.49 -1.29 6.02
C ALA A 261 -10.03 0.07 5.58
N ASP A 262 -10.60 0.82 6.52
CA ASP A 262 -10.92 2.23 6.29
C ASP A 262 -9.65 3.01 5.93
N VAL A 263 -9.68 3.69 4.79
CA VAL A 263 -8.58 4.51 4.27
C VAL A 263 -8.88 6.00 4.40
N SER A 264 -9.99 6.37 5.04
CA SER A 264 -10.50 7.74 5.03
C SER A 264 -9.50 8.73 5.66
N ASP A 265 -8.88 8.36 6.77
CA ASP A 265 -7.81 9.16 7.39
C ASP A 265 -6.53 9.22 6.54
N HIS A 266 -6.26 8.18 5.75
CA HIS A 266 -5.13 8.20 4.81
C HIS A 266 -5.40 9.13 3.63
N VAL A 267 -6.65 9.22 3.15
CA VAL A 267 -7.09 10.16 2.11
C VAL A 267 -7.12 11.59 2.64
N LEU A 268 -7.57 11.80 3.88
CA LEU A 268 -7.61 13.12 4.51
C LEU A 268 -6.21 13.62 4.89
N ALA A 269 -5.29 12.72 5.27
CA ALA A 269 -3.97 13.10 5.76
C ALA A 269 -2.81 12.27 5.17
N PRO A 270 -2.66 12.16 3.83
CA PRO A 270 -1.59 11.35 3.21
C PRO A 270 -0.19 11.89 3.51
N GLN A 271 -0.09 13.16 3.92
CA GLN A 271 1.17 13.82 4.25
C GLN A 271 1.78 13.37 5.57
N LEU A 272 1.05 12.62 6.41
CA LEU A 272 1.59 12.07 7.65
C LEU A 272 2.63 10.99 7.36
N ALA A 273 3.56 10.80 8.29
CA ALA A 273 4.60 9.78 8.13
C ALA A 273 3.96 8.39 8.03
N TRP A 274 4.55 7.51 7.22
CA TRP A 274 4.13 6.12 7.22
C TRP A 274 4.41 5.51 8.60
N GLY A 275 3.39 4.91 9.21
CA GLY A 275 3.42 4.48 10.62
C GLY A 275 2.97 5.56 11.62
N SER A 276 2.38 6.67 11.15
CA SER A 276 1.63 7.56 12.04
C SER A 276 0.54 6.77 12.79
N PRO A 277 0.39 6.97 14.12
CA PRO A 277 -0.69 6.36 14.89
C PRO A 277 -2.09 6.67 14.34
N ARG A 278 -2.26 7.76 13.59
CA ARG A 278 -3.54 8.12 12.96
C ARG A 278 -3.90 7.22 11.78
N HIS A 279 -2.93 6.76 10.99
CA HIS A 279 -3.23 5.91 9.83
C HIS A 279 -3.56 4.49 10.23
N GLY A 280 -2.94 3.97 11.31
CA GLY A 280 -3.21 2.62 11.81
C GLY A 280 -3.20 1.57 10.70
N ALA A 281 -4.34 0.89 10.52
CA ALA A 281 -4.52 -0.16 9.51
C ALA A 281 -4.30 0.33 8.07
N ALA A 282 -4.61 1.60 7.75
CA ALA A 282 -4.51 2.17 6.41
C ALA A 282 -3.08 2.13 5.82
N GLY A 283 -2.05 1.91 6.65
CA GLY A 283 -0.68 1.65 6.20
C GLY A 283 -0.53 0.41 5.31
N TRP A 284 -1.55 -0.44 5.22
CA TRP A 284 -1.58 -1.66 4.39
C TRP A 284 -1.35 -1.39 2.90
N LEU A 285 -1.73 -0.22 2.38
CA LEU A 285 -1.62 0.09 0.96
C LEU A 285 -0.16 0.12 0.49
N LEU A 286 0.73 0.76 1.27
CA LEU A 286 2.17 0.74 0.98
C LEU A 286 2.72 -0.69 1.15
N LEU A 287 2.33 -1.39 2.21
CA LEU A 287 2.79 -2.75 2.46
C LEU A 287 2.40 -3.69 1.30
N GLN A 288 1.19 -3.56 0.77
CA GLN A 288 0.73 -4.29 -0.41
C GLN A 288 1.58 -3.95 -1.63
N HIS A 289 1.79 -2.66 -1.90
CA HIS A 289 2.61 -2.22 -3.02
C HIS A 289 4.03 -2.82 -2.96
N LEU A 290 4.61 -2.91 -1.76
CA LEU A 290 5.92 -3.51 -1.55
C LEU A 290 5.88 -5.05 -1.68
N ALA A 291 4.87 -5.71 -1.11
CA ALA A 291 4.72 -7.17 -1.14
C ALA A 291 4.47 -7.71 -2.55
N ASP A 292 3.60 -7.06 -3.33
CA ASP A 292 3.22 -7.47 -4.69
C ASP A 292 4.41 -7.48 -5.67
N ARG A 293 5.48 -6.74 -5.37
CA ARG A 293 6.67 -6.66 -6.21
C ARG A 293 7.75 -7.68 -5.88
N GLU A 294 7.75 -8.23 -4.68
CA GLU A 294 8.87 -9.02 -4.14
C GLU A 294 8.53 -10.51 -4.10
N SER A 295 7.71 -10.91 -3.13
CA SER A 295 7.33 -12.29 -2.88
C SER A 295 6.10 -12.34 -1.98
N PRO A 296 5.21 -13.32 -2.13
CA PRO A 296 4.08 -13.55 -1.23
C PRO A 296 4.49 -13.77 0.25
N THR A 297 5.77 -14.01 0.53
CA THR A 297 6.33 -14.24 1.87
C THR A 297 6.92 -13.00 2.54
N LEU A 298 6.86 -11.80 1.92
CA LEU A 298 7.48 -10.60 2.49
C LEU A 298 7.01 -10.33 3.93
N VAL A 299 5.71 -10.42 4.19
CA VAL A 299 5.13 -10.17 5.52
C VAL A 299 5.67 -11.15 6.56
N GLN A 300 5.75 -12.45 6.22
CA GLN A 300 6.41 -13.45 7.08
C GLN A 300 7.84 -13.03 7.41
N ARG A 301 8.65 -12.71 6.38
CA ARG A 301 10.06 -12.37 6.56
C ARG A 301 10.25 -11.11 7.40
N LEU A 302 9.37 -10.12 7.27
CA LEU A 302 9.39 -8.92 8.13
C LEU A 302 9.17 -9.28 9.61
N TRP A 303 8.37 -10.30 9.92
CA TRP A 303 8.21 -10.76 11.30
C TRP A 303 9.37 -11.64 11.78
N THR A 304 9.87 -12.54 10.93
CA THR A 304 10.80 -13.60 11.36
C THR A 304 12.27 -13.28 11.15
N GLU A 305 12.61 -12.35 10.26
CA GLU A 305 13.99 -12.03 9.86
C GLU A 305 14.40 -10.58 10.18
N SER A 306 13.52 -9.75 10.76
CA SER A 306 13.86 -8.39 11.21
C SER A 306 14.82 -8.39 12.40
N LEU A 307 15.64 -7.34 12.51
CA LEU A 307 16.53 -7.14 13.67
C LEU A 307 15.85 -6.27 14.74
N GLU A 308 16.11 -6.56 16.01
CA GLU A 308 15.45 -5.92 17.19
C GLU A 308 15.63 -4.40 17.29
N THR A 309 16.46 -3.81 16.43
CA THR A 309 16.75 -2.37 16.36
C THR A 309 16.29 -1.74 15.05
N GLU A 310 15.68 -2.51 14.14
CA GLU A 310 15.29 -2.04 12.82
C GLU A 310 13.87 -1.50 12.77
N HIS A 311 13.70 -0.43 12.00
CA HIS A 311 12.39 0.02 11.53
C HIS A 311 11.91 -0.87 10.38
N VAL A 312 10.59 -0.97 10.16
CA VAL A 312 9.98 -1.85 9.13
C VAL A 312 10.56 -1.61 7.73
N LEU A 313 10.66 -0.35 7.30
CA LEU A 313 11.20 -0.02 5.98
C LEU A 313 12.71 -0.27 5.87
N ALA A 314 13.45 -0.26 6.99
CA ALA A 314 14.87 -0.62 7.01
C ALA A 314 15.03 -2.15 6.90
N ALA A 315 14.21 -2.90 7.63
CA ALA A 315 14.13 -4.34 7.50
C ALA A 315 13.75 -4.74 6.07
N TYR A 316 12.73 -4.09 5.47
CA TYR A 316 12.38 -4.27 4.07
C TYR A 316 13.60 -4.08 3.16
N ALA A 317 14.26 -2.92 3.23
CA ALA A 317 15.41 -2.61 2.39
C ALA A 317 16.52 -3.66 2.52
N ARG A 318 16.81 -4.12 3.73
CA ARG A 318 17.78 -5.20 3.95
C ARG A 318 17.33 -6.54 3.36
N LEU A 319 16.08 -6.95 3.63
CA LEU A 319 15.53 -8.24 3.22
C LEU A 319 15.37 -8.38 1.71
N THR A 320 15.19 -7.26 1.00
CA THR A 320 15.06 -7.17 -0.46
C THR A 320 16.34 -6.65 -1.12
N GLN A 321 17.42 -6.48 -0.37
CA GLN A 321 18.70 -5.90 -0.84
C GLN A 321 18.51 -4.59 -1.61
N SER A 322 17.50 -3.79 -1.25
CA SER A 322 17.24 -2.50 -1.84
C SER A 322 18.09 -1.43 -1.17
N ASP A 323 18.74 -0.60 -1.98
CA ASP A 323 19.37 0.62 -1.48
C ASP A 323 18.32 1.71 -1.19
N ALA A 324 18.77 2.83 -0.63
CA ALA A 324 17.87 3.94 -0.28
C ALA A 324 17.12 4.48 -1.50
N SER A 325 17.78 4.62 -2.66
CA SER A 325 17.14 5.10 -3.88
C SER A 325 16.07 4.13 -4.39
N GLY A 326 16.34 2.82 -4.36
CA GLY A 326 15.39 1.77 -4.71
C GLY A 326 14.14 1.80 -3.84
N LEU A 327 14.29 1.93 -2.51
CA LEU A 327 13.17 2.08 -1.58
C LEU A 327 12.40 3.38 -1.84
N ASN A 328 13.11 4.50 -1.96
CA ASN A 328 12.52 5.83 -2.18
C ASN A 328 11.66 5.86 -3.45
N ARG A 329 12.18 5.29 -4.54
CA ARG A 329 11.44 5.17 -5.79
C ARG A 329 10.19 4.33 -5.66
N ARG A 330 10.22 3.25 -4.87
CA ARG A 330 9.04 2.40 -4.61
C ARG A 330 7.99 3.16 -3.80
N VAL A 331 8.39 3.90 -2.78
CA VAL A 331 7.47 4.77 -2.00
C VAL A 331 6.86 5.85 -2.89
N ALA A 332 7.64 6.46 -3.78
CA ALA A 332 7.13 7.47 -4.71
C ALA A 332 6.15 6.85 -5.74
N GLN A 333 6.45 5.67 -6.29
CA GLN A 333 5.55 4.95 -7.19
C GLN A 333 4.25 4.54 -6.49
N TYR A 334 4.34 4.10 -5.24
CA TYR A 334 3.18 3.89 -4.38
C TYR A 334 2.34 5.17 -4.25
N ALA A 335 2.97 6.29 -3.87
CA ALA A 335 2.27 7.57 -3.69
C ALA A 335 1.55 8.02 -4.97
N MET A 336 2.19 7.86 -6.13
CA MET A 336 1.60 8.17 -7.43
C MET A 336 0.37 7.32 -7.74
N ARG A 337 0.41 6.03 -7.39
CA ARG A 337 -0.72 5.10 -7.56
C ARG A 337 -1.84 5.38 -6.56
N ALA A 338 -1.50 5.61 -5.30
CA ALA A 338 -2.46 5.93 -4.25
C ALA A 338 -3.22 7.22 -4.54
N ALA A 339 -2.57 8.23 -5.16
CA ALA A 339 -3.19 9.48 -5.57
C ALA A 339 -4.40 9.31 -6.52
N VAL A 340 -4.48 8.19 -7.23
CA VAL A 340 -5.56 7.84 -8.16
C VAL A 340 -6.25 6.52 -7.78
N ALA A 341 -5.99 6.04 -6.55
CA ALA A 341 -6.47 4.77 -6.02
C ALA A 341 -6.23 3.54 -6.92
N ASP A 342 -5.15 3.56 -7.71
CA ASP A 342 -4.69 2.41 -8.51
C ASP A 342 -3.81 1.48 -7.66
N VAL A 343 -4.44 0.87 -6.66
CA VAL A 343 -3.79 -0.05 -5.75
C VAL A 343 -4.09 -1.48 -6.21
N SER A 344 -3.14 -2.08 -6.95
CA SER A 344 -3.23 -3.47 -7.41
C SER A 344 -3.23 -4.43 -6.21
N GLY A 345 -4.05 -5.48 -6.25
CA GLY A 345 -4.07 -6.56 -5.26
C GLY A 345 -5.16 -7.58 -5.58
N ALA A 346 -5.11 -8.77 -4.98
CA ALA A 346 -6.08 -9.85 -5.19
C ALA A 346 -7.50 -9.54 -4.67
N GLY A 347 -7.87 -8.27 -4.50
CA GLY A 347 -9.20 -7.71 -4.31
C GLY A 347 -9.67 -6.77 -5.44
N GLY A 348 -8.88 -6.60 -6.52
CA GLY A 348 -9.23 -5.81 -7.71
C GLY A 348 -8.90 -4.31 -7.57
N PRO A 349 -8.33 -3.66 -8.61
CA PRO A 349 -8.30 -2.19 -8.70
C PRO A 349 -9.63 -1.67 -9.26
N GLY A 350 -10.24 -0.65 -8.61
CA GLY A 350 -11.23 0.21 -9.28
C GLY A 350 -12.22 1.02 -8.45
N ASP A 351 -12.61 0.64 -7.22
CA ASP A 351 -13.76 1.25 -6.52
C ASP A 351 -13.44 1.87 -5.15
N LEU A 352 -12.18 1.87 -4.72
CA LEU A 352 -11.80 2.43 -3.41
C LEU A 352 -12.30 3.86 -3.24
N LEU A 353 -12.10 4.72 -4.25
CA LEU A 353 -12.64 6.09 -4.22
C LEU A 353 -14.15 6.13 -4.45
N GLU A 354 -14.71 5.21 -5.23
CA GLU A 354 -16.17 5.16 -5.50
C GLU A 354 -16.98 4.82 -4.25
N ARG A 355 -16.36 4.13 -3.28
CA ARG A 355 -16.94 3.75 -2.00
C ARG A 355 -16.75 4.76 -0.89
N LEU A 356 -15.86 5.73 -1.06
CA LEU A 356 -15.62 6.76 -0.05
C LEU A 356 -16.69 7.83 -0.10
N ASP A 357 -16.84 8.53 1.02
CA ASP A 357 -17.72 9.68 1.11
C ASP A 357 -17.38 10.71 -0.01
N PRO A 358 -18.35 11.12 -0.83
CA PRO A 358 -18.10 12.07 -1.92
C PRO A 358 -17.49 13.40 -1.45
N VAL A 359 -17.84 13.86 -0.24
CA VAL A 359 -17.25 15.05 0.37
C VAL A 359 -15.78 14.79 0.66
N LEU A 360 -15.43 13.63 1.20
CA LEU A 360 -14.04 13.26 1.46
C LEU A 360 -13.24 13.17 0.15
N VAL A 361 -13.81 12.56 -0.89
CA VAL A 361 -13.20 12.46 -2.21
C VAL A 361 -12.95 13.85 -2.81
N ALA A 362 -13.90 14.79 -2.64
CA ALA A 362 -13.73 16.16 -3.11
C ALA A 362 -12.61 16.92 -2.38
N HIS A 363 -12.29 16.53 -1.13
CA HIS A 363 -11.23 17.15 -0.29
C HIS A 363 -9.90 16.38 -0.27
N ARG A 364 -9.72 15.39 -1.16
CA ARG A 364 -8.54 14.50 -1.17
C ARG A 364 -7.24 15.15 -1.62
N THR A 365 -7.29 16.35 -2.20
CA THR A 365 -6.12 17.07 -2.71
C THR A 365 -5.47 17.93 -1.63
N THR A 366 -4.16 18.10 -1.72
CA THR A 366 -3.38 18.91 -0.78
C THR A 366 -3.63 20.40 -1.00
N PRO A 367 -4.03 21.15 0.05
CA PRO A 367 -4.10 22.61 0.00
C PRO A 367 -2.74 23.21 -0.36
N THR A 368 -2.75 24.24 -1.21
CA THR A 368 -1.53 24.96 -1.61
C THR A 368 -1.69 26.45 -1.37
N GLU A 369 -0.58 27.16 -1.14
CA GLU A 369 -0.58 28.61 -1.04
C GLU A 369 0.07 29.20 -2.29
N ALA A 370 -0.62 30.11 -2.98
CA ALA A 370 -0.01 30.88 -4.06
C ALA A 370 1.01 31.88 -3.50
N VAL A 371 2.17 32.01 -4.15
CA VAL A 371 3.16 33.02 -3.79
C VAL A 371 2.70 34.38 -4.29
N PRO A 372 2.54 35.39 -3.41
CA PRO A 372 2.08 36.72 -3.81
C PRO A 372 2.94 37.34 -4.90
N ASP A 373 2.29 38.00 -5.87
CA ASP A 373 2.92 38.69 -7.00
C ASP A 373 3.78 37.82 -7.91
N ASP A 374 3.65 36.48 -7.85
CA ASP A 374 4.43 35.53 -8.65
C ASP A 374 3.55 34.42 -9.27
N PRO A 375 2.89 34.70 -10.41
CA PRO A 375 1.92 33.78 -11.01
C PRO A 375 2.48 32.38 -11.32
N GLY A 376 1.69 31.36 -10.99
CA GLY A 376 2.03 29.95 -11.19
C GLY A 376 3.05 29.40 -10.20
N HIS A 377 3.48 30.19 -9.21
CA HIS A 377 4.34 29.76 -8.12
C HIS A 377 3.52 29.48 -6.86
N HIS A 378 3.64 28.28 -6.32
CA HIS A 378 2.88 27.79 -5.18
C HIS A 378 3.78 27.10 -4.18
N ARG A 379 3.32 26.98 -2.93
CA ARG A 379 4.03 26.32 -1.84
C ARG A 379 3.12 25.41 -1.04
N VAL A 380 3.72 24.35 -0.50
CA VAL A 380 3.11 23.45 0.47
C VAL A 380 4.00 23.43 1.71
N THR A 381 3.48 23.95 2.82
CA THR A 381 4.24 24.22 4.04
C THR A 381 3.51 23.70 5.28
N GLY A 382 4.18 23.82 6.43
CA GLY A 382 3.60 23.53 7.75
C GLY A 382 2.91 22.17 7.82
N ALA A 383 1.65 22.20 8.24
CA ALA A 383 0.83 21.03 8.49
C ALA A 383 0.57 20.12 7.28
N PHE A 384 0.66 20.68 6.07
CA PHE A 384 0.34 19.98 4.83
C PHE A 384 1.59 19.50 4.08
N ALA A 385 2.78 19.94 4.50
CA ALA A 385 4.03 19.40 3.97
C ALA A 385 4.20 17.92 4.38
N PRO A 386 4.78 17.07 3.50
CA PRO A 386 4.97 15.66 3.80
C PRO A 386 5.93 15.48 4.98
N ALA A 387 5.64 14.51 5.85
CA ALA A 387 6.61 13.92 6.77
C ALA A 387 7.24 12.67 6.13
N ALA A 388 8.20 12.04 6.82
CA ALA A 388 8.94 10.89 6.28
C ALA A 388 8.03 9.79 5.75
N TYR A 389 8.17 9.46 4.45
CA TYR A 389 7.35 8.49 3.71
C TYR A 389 5.87 8.87 3.53
N GLY A 390 5.48 10.07 3.95
CA GLY A 390 4.22 10.71 3.60
C GLY A 390 4.32 11.40 2.24
N TYR A 391 3.16 11.71 1.65
CA TYR A 391 3.07 12.33 0.34
C TYR A 391 1.94 13.35 0.24
N THR A 392 2.02 14.18 -0.78
CA THR A 392 1.05 15.22 -1.11
C THR A 392 0.54 15.01 -2.54
N VAL A 393 -0.70 15.40 -2.79
CA VAL A 393 -1.40 15.23 -4.07
C VAL A 393 -1.99 16.56 -4.48
N VAL A 394 -1.33 17.27 -5.40
CA VAL A 394 -1.81 18.55 -5.92
C VAL A 394 -2.49 18.31 -7.27
N ARG A 395 -3.78 18.66 -7.37
CA ARG A 395 -4.52 18.58 -8.63
C ARG A 395 -4.17 19.77 -9.51
N LEU A 396 -3.91 19.48 -10.78
CA LEU A 396 -3.62 20.45 -11.81
C LEU A 396 -4.70 20.36 -12.90
N THR A 397 -5.19 21.51 -13.34
CA THR A 397 -6.10 21.62 -14.48
C THR A 397 -5.30 22.10 -15.69
N PRO A 398 -5.17 21.28 -16.76
CA PRO A 398 -4.53 21.71 -17.99
C PRO A 398 -5.20 22.96 -18.58
N ASP A 399 -4.42 23.88 -19.14
CA ASP A 399 -4.95 25.16 -19.66
C ASP A 399 -5.59 25.06 -21.06
N GLY A 400 -5.60 23.86 -21.65
CA GLY A 400 -6.15 23.60 -22.98
C GLY A 400 -5.30 24.11 -24.15
N SER A 401 -4.10 24.66 -23.89
CA SER A 401 -3.21 25.19 -24.93
C SER A 401 -2.59 24.12 -25.82
N GLY A 402 -2.61 22.85 -25.38
CA GLY A 402 -1.91 21.73 -26.02
C GLY A 402 -0.39 21.75 -25.84
N ALA A 403 0.15 22.68 -25.04
CA ALA A 403 1.55 22.67 -24.64
C ALA A 403 1.82 21.60 -23.58
N ASP A 404 3.08 21.14 -23.49
CA ASP A 404 3.51 20.27 -22.41
C ASP A 404 3.27 20.94 -21.05
N VAL A 405 2.72 20.17 -20.10
CA VAL A 405 2.67 20.60 -18.71
C VAL A 405 4.08 20.49 -18.13
N ARG A 406 4.57 21.60 -17.58
CA ARG A 406 5.89 21.67 -16.95
C ARG A 406 5.74 22.09 -15.50
N VAL A 407 6.39 21.34 -14.62
CA VAL A 407 6.38 21.61 -13.18
C VAL A 407 7.81 21.56 -12.66
N ARG A 408 8.29 22.65 -12.07
CA ARG A 408 9.54 22.64 -11.31
C ARG A 408 9.21 22.55 -9.83
N VAL A 409 9.78 21.56 -9.14
CA VAL A 409 9.61 21.34 -7.71
C VAL A 409 10.94 21.64 -7.03
N ARG A 410 10.91 22.39 -5.93
CA ARG A 410 12.08 22.70 -5.11
C ARG A 410 11.77 22.59 -3.62
N GLY A 411 12.53 21.77 -2.91
CA GLY A 411 12.45 21.61 -1.46
C GLY A 411 13.32 22.62 -0.69
N HIS A 412 12.91 22.95 0.54
CA HIS A 412 13.66 23.82 1.47
C HIS A 412 14.78 23.07 2.20
N ALA A 413 15.82 22.65 1.48
CA ALA A 413 16.90 21.84 2.05
C ALA A 413 17.76 22.62 3.05
N GLU A 414 17.96 23.91 2.82
CA GLU A 414 18.80 24.78 3.64
C GLU A 414 18.19 24.99 5.03
N GLU A 415 16.88 25.25 5.11
CA GLU A 415 16.13 25.38 6.36
C GLU A 415 15.97 24.05 7.11
N LEU A 416 16.23 22.94 6.41
CA LEU A 416 16.15 21.56 6.91
C LEU A 416 17.52 20.89 7.04
N ALA A 417 18.61 21.67 7.16
CA ALA A 417 19.96 21.12 7.24
C ALA A 417 20.07 20.02 8.33
N GLY A 418 20.47 18.81 7.90
CA GLY A 418 20.60 17.64 8.77
C GLY A 418 19.31 16.84 9.02
N LYS A 419 18.17 17.20 8.41
CA LYS A 419 16.87 16.51 8.54
C LYS A 419 16.57 15.48 7.45
N ASP A 420 17.42 15.39 6.43
CA ASP A 420 17.36 14.41 5.35
C ASP A 420 15.95 14.19 4.74
N PRO A 421 15.35 15.22 4.13
CA PRO A 421 14.00 15.14 3.56
C PRO A 421 13.86 14.13 2.41
N GLY A 422 14.90 14.04 1.57
CA GLY A 422 14.96 13.23 0.35
C GLY A 422 13.70 13.33 -0.52
N TRP A 423 13.51 14.39 -1.30
CA TRP A 423 12.29 14.56 -2.10
C TRP A 423 12.25 13.63 -3.31
N SER A 424 11.08 12.99 -3.51
CA SER A 424 10.73 12.25 -4.72
C SER A 424 9.41 12.78 -5.27
N PHE A 425 9.35 13.06 -6.58
CA PHE A 425 8.14 13.62 -7.19
C PHE A 425 7.92 13.17 -8.63
N GLY A 426 6.65 13.18 -9.04
CA GLY A 426 6.21 12.74 -10.37
C GLY A 426 4.84 13.30 -10.74
N LEU A 427 4.46 13.13 -12.02
CA LEU A 427 3.15 13.51 -12.55
C LEU A 427 2.31 12.28 -12.85
N VAL A 428 1.01 12.35 -12.59
CA VAL A 428 0.02 11.31 -12.92
C VAL A 428 -1.07 11.94 -13.76
N ALA A 429 -1.21 11.52 -15.02
CA ALA A 429 -2.34 11.91 -15.86
C ALA A 429 -3.40 10.80 -15.83
N VAL A 430 -4.68 11.17 -15.80
CA VAL A 430 -5.79 10.23 -15.82
C VAL A 430 -6.71 10.60 -16.96
N GLY A 431 -7.14 9.58 -17.70
CA GLY A 431 -8.16 9.70 -18.74
C GLY A 431 -9.00 8.43 -18.79
N ALA A 432 -9.88 8.33 -19.77
CA ALA A 432 -10.83 7.21 -19.88
C ALA A 432 -10.17 5.80 -19.96
N SER A 433 -8.91 5.73 -20.40
CA SER A 433 -8.13 4.48 -20.44
C SER A 433 -7.48 4.09 -19.10
N GLY A 434 -7.68 4.88 -18.05
CA GLY A 434 -7.03 4.73 -16.76
C GLY A 434 -5.82 5.66 -16.58
N PRO A 435 -5.12 5.54 -15.43
CA PRO A 435 -4.01 6.42 -15.09
C PRO A 435 -2.72 6.10 -15.86
N ARG A 436 -1.96 7.15 -16.16
CA ARG A 436 -0.61 7.10 -16.74
C ARG A 436 0.38 7.80 -15.82
N TYR A 437 1.44 7.08 -15.50
CA TYR A 437 2.48 7.53 -14.58
C TYR A 437 3.67 8.10 -15.33
N GLY A 438 4.08 9.32 -14.98
CA GLY A 438 5.38 9.87 -15.36
C GLY A 438 6.54 9.19 -14.62
N PRO A 439 7.79 9.47 -15.01
CA PRO A 439 8.95 9.02 -14.25
C PRO A 439 9.02 9.70 -12.88
N VAL A 440 9.53 8.97 -11.88
CA VAL A 440 9.88 9.53 -10.57
C VAL A 440 11.20 10.29 -10.69
N THR A 441 11.24 11.50 -10.16
CA THR A 441 12.44 12.32 -10.01
C THR A 441 12.82 12.38 -8.53
N GLU A 442 14.06 12.01 -8.20
CA GLU A 442 14.63 12.07 -6.86
C GLU A 442 15.62 13.24 -6.81
N ALA A 443 15.19 14.42 -6.34
CA ALA A 443 16.01 15.62 -6.33
C ALA A 443 15.50 16.65 -5.31
N VAL A 444 16.40 17.49 -4.80
CA VAL A 444 15.98 18.69 -4.03
C VAL A 444 15.33 19.73 -4.93
N ASP A 445 15.79 19.86 -6.17
CA ASP A 445 15.29 20.78 -7.17
C ASP A 445 15.29 20.08 -8.54
N GLY A 446 14.13 20.00 -9.19
CA GLY A 446 14.00 19.34 -10.48
C GLY A 446 12.77 19.78 -11.27
N GLU A 447 12.84 19.63 -12.59
CA GLU A 447 11.76 19.97 -13.52
C GLU A 447 11.19 18.72 -14.17
N LEU A 448 9.87 18.55 -14.02
CA LEU A 448 9.04 17.54 -14.68
C LEU A 448 8.44 18.11 -15.95
N ARG A 449 8.27 17.25 -16.95
CA ARG A 449 7.56 17.57 -18.20
C ARG A 449 6.65 16.41 -18.58
N LEU A 450 5.40 16.71 -18.91
CA LEU A 450 4.43 15.72 -19.36
C LEU A 450 3.63 16.27 -20.55
N ALA A 451 3.72 15.58 -21.68
CA ALA A 451 2.80 15.76 -22.78
C ALA A 451 1.50 15.01 -22.45
N LEU A 452 0.35 15.70 -22.53
CA LEU A 452 -0.96 15.09 -22.31
C LEU A 452 -1.47 14.41 -23.59
N HIS A 453 -2.05 13.23 -23.44
CA HIS A 453 -2.79 12.58 -24.52
C HIS A 453 -4.22 13.12 -24.61
N PRO A 454 -4.85 13.06 -25.80
CA PRO A 454 -6.26 13.39 -25.93
C PRO A 454 -7.12 12.57 -24.96
N GLY A 455 -7.96 13.24 -24.18
CA GLY A 455 -8.84 12.61 -23.19
C GLY A 455 -8.23 12.42 -21.80
N GLU A 456 -7.00 12.89 -21.56
CA GLU A 456 -6.46 13.07 -20.21
C GLU A 456 -6.88 14.45 -19.67
N ASP A 457 -7.93 14.46 -18.84
CA ASP A 457 -8.54 15.66 -18.26
C ASP A 457 -8.23 15.85 -16.77
N GLU A 458 -7.65 14.83 -16.12
CA GLU A 458 -7.15 14.91 -14.76
C GLU A 458 -5.63 14.79 -14.71
N LEU A 459 -4.98 15.66 -13.92
CA LEU A 459 -3.53 15.67 -13.73
C LEU A 459 -3.19 15.92 -12.26
N TYR A 460 -2.25 15.15 -11.74
CA TYR A 460 -1.77 15.27 -10.36
C TYR A 460 -0.26 15.42 -10.32
N LEU A 461 0.21 16.41 -9.55
CA LEU A 461 1.57 16.45 -9.04
C LEU A 461 1.60 15.71 -7.70
N VAL A 462 2.44 14.68 -7.61
CA VAL A 462 2.65 13.93 -6.38
C VAL A 462 4.06 14.19 -5.89
N VAL A 463 4.18 14.65 -4.63
CA VAL A 463 5.46 14.89 -3.97
C VAL A 463 5.50 14.12 -2.67
N ALA A 464 6.46 13.20 -2.56
CA ALA A 464 6.71 12.39 -1.38
C ALA A 464 8.03 12.80 -0.72
N ALA A 465 8.07 12.74 0.61
CA ALA A 465 9.32 12.80 1.33
C ALA A 465 9.86 11.39 1.52
N THR A 466 11.08 11.16 1.07
CA THR A 466 11.73 9.85 1.03
C THR A 466 13.16 10.00 1.55
N PRO A 467 13.34 10.15 2.88
CA PRO A 467 14.66 10.29 3.49
C PRO A 467 15.65 9.22 3.04
N THR A 468 16.92 9.58 2.82
CA THR A 468 17.96 8.62 2.44
C THR A 468 18.29 7.63 3.55
N ARG A 469 17.92 7.95 4.79
CA ARG A 469 17.93 7.04 5.94
C ARG A 469 16.54 6.86 6.48
N VAL A 470 16.22 5.62 6.87
CA VAL A 470 14.91 5.32 7.45
C VAL A 470 14.70 6.07 8.75
N VAL A 471 13.67 6.94 8.75
CA VAL A 471 13.23 7.72 9.90
C VAL A 471 11.98 7.08 10.48
N ALA A 472 12.02 6.72 11.77
CA ALA A 472 10.86 6.23 12.48
C ALA A 472 9.90 7.39 12.83
N PRO A 473 8.57 7.18 12.78
CA PRO A 473 7.62 8.17 13.26
C PRO A 473 7.81 8.42 14.76
N THR A 474 7.64 9.68 15.18
CA THR A 474 7.81 10.07 16.58
C THR A 474 6.51 9.84 17.36
N ALA A 475 6.58 9.16 18.49
CA ALA A 475 5.44 9.03 19.42
C ALA A 475 4.99 10.37 20.05
N GLU A 476 5.79 11.42 19.93
CA GLU A 476 5.49 12.74 20.52
C GLU A 476 4.41 13.54 19.75
N GLY A 477 3.91 13.03 18.61
CA GLY A 477 2.77 13.60 17.88
C GLY A 477 3.12 14.66 16.84
N PHE A 478 2.11 15.08 16.08
CA PHE A 478 2.18 16.00 14.93
C PHE A 478 3.11 17.20 15.11
N ALA A 479 3.00 17.90 16.25
CA ALA A 479 3.71 19.14 16.51
C ALA A 479 5.24 18.97 16.56
N ARG A 480 5.71 17.73 16.71
CA ARG A 480 7.15 17.40 16.82
C ARG A 480 7.68 16.57 15.66
N THR A 481 6.80 16.09 14.79
CA THR A 481 7.17 15.42 13.55
C THR A 481 7.74 16.43 12.57
N THR A 482 8.92 16.14 12.02
CA THR A 482 9.54 17.00 11.00
C THR A 482 8.72 16.95 9.71
N ARG A 483 8.42 18.12 9.17
CA ARG A 483 7.71 18.36 7.92
C ARG A 483 8.69 18.89 6.88
N TYR A 484 8.47 18.50 5.63
CA TYR A 484 9.41 18.77 4.55
C TYR A 484 8.77 19.70 3.51
N PRO A 485 8.71 21.02 3.80
CA PRO A 485 8.09 21.99 2.91
C PRO A 485 8.78 22.07 1.54
N TYR A 486 7.98 22.37 0.53
CA TYR A 486 8.45 22.54 -0.84
C TYR A 486 7.63 23.59 -1.57
N GLU A 487 8.22 24.13 -2.64
CA GLU A 487 7.57 25.04 -3.58
C GLU A 487 7.57 24.43 -4.98
N PHE A 488 6.62 24.84 -5.80
CA PHE A 488 6.58 24.43 -7.18
C PHE A 488 6.09 25.55 -8.09
N ARG A 489 6.62 25.56 -9.32
CA ARG A 489 6.13 26.41 -10.39
C ARG A 489 5.53 25.57 -11.50
N VAL A 490 4.33 25.92 -11.96
CA VAL A 490 3.60 25.22 -13.03
C VAL A 490 3.39 26.12 -14.25
N ALA A 491 3.47 25.53 -15.44
CA ALA A 491 3.03 26.11 -16.70
C ALA A 491 2.37 25.05 -17.60
N GLY A 492 1.43 25.47 -18.46
CA GLY A 492 0.57 24.55 -19.24
C GLY A 492 -0.61 23.99 -18.43
N ALA A 493 -0.69 24.33 -17.14
CA ALA A 493 -1.76 23.97 -16.22
C ALA A 493 -1.83 25.00 -15.09
N ALA A 494 -2.93 25.00 -14.34
CA ALA A 494 -3.13 25.75 -13.10
C ALA A 494 -3.45 24.81 -11.95
N VAL A 495 -3.15 25.21 -10.71
CA VAL A 495 -3.60 24.45 -9.53
C VAL A 495 -5.12 24.50 -9.47
N ALA A 496 -5.75 23.34 -9.30
CA ALA A 496 -7.19 23.21 -9.14
C ALA A 496 -7.52 23.32 -7.65
N GLU A 497 -8.42 24.25 -7.30
CA GLU A 497 -9.05 24.23 -5.98
C GLU A 497 -10.06 23.08 -5.90
N PRO A 498 -10.28 22.49 -4.72
CA PRO A 498 -11.29 21.45 -4.54
C PRO A 498 -12.68 22.02 -4.88
N ASP A 499 -13.39 21.34 -5.77
CA ASP A 499 -14.74 21.74 -6.19
C ASP A 499 -15.76 21.09 -5.26
N VAL A 500 -16.04 21.77 -4.16
CA VAL A 500 -16.82 21.22 -3.03
C VAL A 500 -18.20 21.85 -2.92
N ALA A 501 -18.44 22.98 -3.59
CA ALA A 501 -19.70 23.71 -3.50
C ALA A 501 -20.89 22.95 -4.10
N ASP A 502 -20.63 22.03 -5.03
CA ASP A 502 -21.65 21.26 -5.75
C ASP A 502 -21.81 19.82 -5.22
N VAL A 503 -21.14 19.46 -4.12
CA VAL A 503 -21.34 18.15 -3.48
C VAL A 503 -22.73 18.12 -2.82
N ALA A 504 -23.60 17.23 -3.30
CA ALA A 504 -24.98 17.13 -2.85
C ALA A 504 -25.11 16.87 -1.34
N GLY A 505 -26.17 17.40 -0.73
CA GLY A 505 -26.46 17.23 0.70
C GLY A 505 -25.82 18.28 1.61
N GLY A 506 -25.32 19.38 1.05
CA GLY A 506 -24.79 20.50 1.81
C GLY A 506 -24.67 21.78 0.97
N HIS A 507 -24.06 22.80 1.59
CA HIS A 507 -23.88 24.13 1.02
C HIS A 507 -22.61 24.79 1.56
N ALA A 508 -22.14 25.83 0.87
CA ALA A 508 -20.99 26.62 1.34
C ALA A 508 -21.38 27.56 2.49
N HIS A 509 -20.59 27.57 3.57
CA HIS A 509 -20.78 28.46 4.70
C HIS A 509 -20.55 29.94 4.29
N PRO A 510 -21.41 30.90 4.68
CA PRO A 510 -21.29 32.30 4.27
C PRO A 510 -20.02 32.99 4.75
N ASN A 511 -19.39 32.47 5.82
CA ASN A 511 -18.14 32.98 6.37
C ASN A 511 -17.03 31.92 6.22
N GLY A 512 -16.22 32.07 5.16
CA GLY A 512 -15.06 31.23 4.85
C GLY A 512 -15.25 30.23 3.70
N GLY A 513 -16.50 29.85 3.38
CA GLY A 513 -16.82 29.06 2.19
C GLY A 513 -16.67 27.54 2.31
N GLY A 514 -16.37 26.99 3.48
CA GLY A 514 -16.29 25.54 3.67
C GLY A 514 -17.64 24.83 3.56
N TRP A 515 -17.62 23.52 3.36
CA TRP A 515 -18.81 22.72 3.11
C TRP A 515 -19.53 22.37 4.41
N VAL A 516 -20.84 22.62 4.46
CA VAL A 516 -21.71 22.34 5.60
C VAL A 516 -22.87 21.48 5.13
N ALA A 517 -23.06 20.32 5.75
CA ALA A 517 -24.19 19.46 5.44
C ALA A 517 -25.52 20.14 5.80
N ASP A 518 -26.59 19.80 5.08
CA ASP A 518 -27.92 20.38 5.30
C ASP A 518 -28.53 20.00 6.65
N ASP A 519 -28.02 18.96 7.30
CA ASP A 519 -28.42 18.49 8.63
C ASP A 519 -27.54 19.00 9.79
N ALA A 520 -26.49 19.78 9.49
CA ALA A 520 -25.64 20.43 10.49
C ALA A 520 -26.20 21.80 10.92
N ASP A 521 -26.00 22.16 12.20
CA ASP A 521 -26.37 23.48 12.74
C ASP A 521 -25.11 24.34 12.95
N VAL A 522 -24.83 25.23 11.99
CA VAL A 522 -23.64 26.09 12.01
C VAL A 522 -24.05 27.55 12.06
N ASP A 523 -23.61 28.25 13.11
CA ASP A 523 -23.88 29.68 13.28
C ASP A 523 -23.19 30.51 12.17
N PRO A 524 -23.90 31.42 11.49
CA PRO A 524 -23.33 32.25 10.42
C PRO A 524 -22.12 33.11 10.83
N ALA A 525 -21.93 33.38 12.13
CA ALA A 525 -20.78 34.10 12.65
C ALA A 525 -19.54 33.20 12.85
N ALA A 526 -19.70 31.88 12.92
CA ALA A 526 -18.59 30.95 12.91
C ALA A 526 -17.76 31.12 11.63
N TYR A 527 -16.47 30.82 11.68
CA TYR A 527 -15.62 30.80 10.49
C TYR A 527 -15.38 29.37 10.05
N VAL A 528 -15.72 29.04 8.80
CA VAL A 528 -15.49 27.71 8.21
C VAL A 528 -14.70 27.89 6.92
N ALA A 529 -13.40 27.61 6.96
CA ALA A 529 -12.49 27.76 5.82
C ALA A 529 -12.93 26.88 4.63
N ALA A 530 -12.59 27.29 3.41
CA ALA A 530 -12.98 26.60 2.17
C ALA A 530 -12.61 25.10 2.11
N GLY A 531 -11.55 24.67 2.81
CA GLY A 531 -11.15 23.26 2.90
C GLY A 531 -11.74 22.51 4.09
N ALA A 532 -12.52 23.16 4.96
CA ALA A 532 -13.11 22.57 6.15
C ALA A 532 -14.51 22.01 5.87
N VAL A 533 -14.88 20.97 6.61
CA VAL A 533 -16.11 20.22 6.45
C VAL A 533 -16.85 20.14 7.78
N VAL A 534 -18.15 20.42 7.77
CA VAL A 534 -19.08 20.15 8.86
C VAL A 534 -20.19 19.25 8.34
N ARG A 535 -20.44 18.11 8.99
CA ARG A 535 -21.40 17.12 8.49
C ARG A 535 -22.18 16.39 9.58
N GLY A 536 -23.29 15.78 9.18
CA GLY A 536 -24.20 15.12 10.12
C GLY A 536 -24.83 16.14 11.06
N ASP A 537 -25.33 15.68 12.20
CA ASP A 537 -25.99 16.48 13.23
C ASP A 537 -25.04 17.29 14.13
N ALA A 538 -23.87 17.69 13.62
CA ALA A 538 -22.91 18.51 14.35
C ALA A 538 -23.44 19.94 14.59
N THR A 539 -23.10 20.53 15.74
CA THR A 539 -23.47 21.89 16.13
C THR A 539 -22.23 22.77 16.33
N VAL A 540 -22.17 23.91 15.65
CA VAL A 540 -21.02 24.83 15.66
C VAL A 540 -21.49 26.27 15.98
N GLY A 541 -21.05 26.81 17.11
CA GLY A 541 -21.46 28.13 17.60
C GLY A 541 -20.67 29.33 17.04
N PRO A 542 -21.09 30.58 17.34
CA PRO A 542 -20.61 31.82 16.69
C PRO A 542 -19.15 32.20 16.94
N GLY A 543 -18.50 31.63 17.96
CA GLY A 543 -17.08 31.90 18.29
C GLY A 543 -16.11 30.88 17.67
N VAL A 544 -16.62 29.85 17.01
CA VAL A 544 -15.83 28.72 16.52
C VAL A 544 -15.14 29.09 15.21
N ARG A 545 -13.89 28.63 15.06
CA ARG A 545 -13.10 28.74 13.83
C ARG A 545 -12.64 27.36 13.37
N LEU A 546 -13.05 26.97 12.17
CA LEU A 546 -12.61 25.78 11.46
C LEU A 546 -11.68 26.21 10.33
N GLU A 547 -10.41 25.81 10.40
CA GLU A 547 -9.33 26.25 9.52
C GLU A 547 -8.67 25.07 8.81
N GLY A 548 -8.01 25.31 7.67
CA GLY A 548 -7.34 24.25 6.89
C GLY A 548 -8.33 23.21 6.37
N ARG A 549 -8.10 21.94 6.71
CA ARG A 549 -8.94 20.75 6.44
C ARG A 549 -9.58 20.21 7.73
N ALA A 550 -9.94 21.10 8.65
CA ALA A 550 -10.72 20.74 9.82
C ALA A 550 -11.99 19.99 9.42
N TRP A 551 -12.26 18.87 10.08
CA TRP A 551 -13.41 18.01 9.81
C TRP A 551 -14.24 17.84 11.09
N VAL A 552 -15.51 18.22 11.07
CA VAL A 552 -16.41 18.13 12.21
C VAL A 552 -17.61 17.26 11.82
N GLU A 553 -17.89 16.21 12.59
CA GLU A 553 -18.93 15.24 12.23
C GLU A 553 -19.66 14.59 13.42
N ALA A 554 -20.72 13.83 13.11
CA ALA A 554 -21.33 12.81 13.97
C ALA A 554 -21.74 13.30 15.38
N GLY A 555 -22.52 14.38 15.46
CA GLY A 555 -23.08 14.89 16.72
C GLY A 555 -22.14 15.71 17.58
N ALA A 556 -20.99 16.11 17.05
CA ALA A 556 -20.03 16.95 17.78
C ALA A 556 -20.62 18.34 18.08
N GLU A 557 -20.41 18.84 19.30
CA GLU A 557 -20.89 20.16 19.76
C GLU A 557 -19.69 21.07 20.05
N LEU A 558 -19.55 22.18 19.31
CA LEU A 558 -18.47 23.15 19.48
C LEU A 558 -19.04 24.53 19.83
N THR A 559 -18.66 25.09 20.98
CA THR A 559 -19.14 26.41 21.44
C THR A 559 -18.05 27.21 22.17
N GLY A 560 -18.14 28.54 22.17
CA GLY A 560 -17.09 29.41 22.72
C GLY A 560 -15.98 29.70 21.72
N ASP A 561 -14.76 29.95 22.22
CA ASP A 561 -13.55 30.25 21.44
C ASP A 561 -12.80 28.95 21.08
N VAL A 562 -13.43 28.11 20.27
CA VAL A 562 -12.85 26.84 19.78
C VAL A 562 -12.20 27.07 18.42
N VAL A 563 -10.95 26.61 18.28
CA VAL A 563 -10.25 26.57 17.00
C VAL A 563 -9.95 25.12 16.64
N VAL A 564 -10.42 24.67 15.48
CA VAL A 564 -10.03 23.39 14.86
C VAL A 564 -9.28 23.70 13.58
N ARG A 565 -8.06 23.19 13.41
CA ARG A 565 -7.20 23.53 12.27
C ARG A 565 -6.44 22.33 11.69
N ASP A 566 -5.70 22.56 10.62
CA ASP A 566 -4.86 21.57 9.92
C ASP A 566 -5.68 20.40 9.34
N ALA A 567 -5.39 19.15 9.70
CA ALA A 567 -6.15 17.98 9.27
C ALA A 567 -6.94 17.37 10.44
N ALA A 568 -7.21 18.15 11.49
CA ALA A 568 -7.85 17.65 12.70
C ALA A 568 -9.31 17.25 12.48
N VAL A 569 -9.74 16.20 13.17
CA VAL A 569 -11.09 15.66 13.12
C VAL A 569 -11.74 15.79 14.50
N VAL A 570 -12.96 16.32 14.56
CA VAL A 570 -13.82 16.30 15.75
C VAL A 570 -15.07 15.49 15.40
N ARG A 571 -15.38 14.48 16.21
CA ARG A 571 -16.40 13.50 15.86
C ARG A 571 -17.12 12.94 17.07
N GLY A 572 -18.20 12.20 16.82
CA GLY A 572 -18.98 11.55 17.87
C GLY A 572 -19.57 12.56 18.85
N THR A 573 -19.80 12.16 20.09
CA THR A 573 -20.37 13.04 21.12
C THR A 573 -19.34 14.00 21.74
N ALA A 574 -18.33 14.42 20.97
CA ALA A 574 -17.34 15.37 21.44
C ALA A 574 -18.02 16.70 21.80
N ARG A 575 -17.67 17.26 22.96
CA ARG A 575 -18.17 18.57 23.43
C ARG A 575 -17.00 19.49 23.70
N LEU A 576 -16.74 20.42 22.79
CA LEU A 576 -15.66 21.40 22.93
C LEU A 576 -16.27 22.74 23.33
N THR A 577 -15.98 23.20 24.54
CA THR A 577 -16.50 24.46 25.07
C THR A 577 -15.36 25.38 25.54
N GLY A 578 -15.64 26.67 25.74
CA GLY A 578 -14.66 27.58 26.34
C GLY A 578 -13.52 27.96 25.40
N HIS A 579 -12.26 27.70 25.78
CA HIS A 579 -11.06 28.06 25.00
C HIS A 579 -10.26 26.81 24.62
N VAL A 580 -10.57 26.23 23.46
CA VAL A 580 -9.99 24.94 23.04
C VAL A 580 -9.30 25.09 21.68
N LEU A 581 -8.11 24.52 21.56
CA LEU A 581 -7.40 24.38 20.30
C LEU A 581 -7.25 22.91 19.93
N VAL A 582 -7.79 22.51 18.80
CA VAL A 582 -7.58 21.20 18.17
C VAL A 582 -6.82 21.42 16.87
N GLY A 583 -5.75 20.67 16.62
CA GLY A 583 -4.91 20.91 15.45
C GLY A 583 -4.07 19.71 15.05
N GLY A 584 -3.23 19.92 14.03
CA GLY A 584 -2.34 18.90 13.51
C GLY A 584 -3.04 17.68 12.94
N ASP A 585 -2.72 16.52 13.50
CA ASP A 585 -3.36 15.24 13.17
C ASP A 585 -4.35 14.75 14.23
N ALA A 586 -4.76 15.63 15.15
CA ALA A 586 -5.69 15.27 16.21
C ALA A 586 -6.99 14.65 15.70
N VAL A 587 -7.50 13.68 16.46
CA VAL A 587 -8.86 13.16 16.33
C VAL A 587 -9.50 13.19 17.71
N VAL A 588 -10.58 13.94 17.87
CA VAL A 588 -11.22 14.22 19.16
C VAL A 588 -12.63 13.63 19.18
N GLY A 589 -12.88 12.77 20.17
CA GLY A 589 -14.18 12.14 20.42
C GLY A 589 -14.74 12.38 21.83
N PHE A 590 -14.08 13.22 22.63
CA PHE A 590 -14.36 13.44 24.05
C PHE A 590 -14.64 14.93 24.36
N ALA A 591 -15.07 15.21 25.58
CA ALA A 591 -15.36 16.58 26.03
C ALA A 591 -14.10 17.33 26.50
N CYS A 592 -14.01 18.62 26.18
CA CYS A 592 -12.99 19.55 26.64
C CYS A 592 -13.55 20.96 26.82
N ASP A 593 -13.22 21.62 27.93
CA ASP A 593 -13.67 23.00 28.21
C ASP A 593 -12.52 24.03 28.15
N ALA A 594 -11.28 23.57 28.09
CA ALA A 594 -10.08 24.39 27.89
C ALA A 594 -8.88 23.52 27.48
N GLY A 595 -7.91 24.12 26.79
CA GLY A 595 -6.60 23.52 26.51
C GLY A 595 -6.35 23.22 25.04
N ALA A 596 -5.23 22.55 24.76
CA ALA A 596 -4.86 22.18 23.40
C ALA A 596 -4.74 20.66 23.24
N TYR A 597 -5.13 20.17 22.06
CA TYR A 597 -4.96 18.80 21.62
C TYR A 597 -4.58 18.79 20.13
N THR A 598 -3.28 18.80 19.86
CA THR A 598 -2.73 19.00 18.51
C THR A 598 -2.10 17.74 17.92
N SER A 599 -2.34 16.58 18.53
CA SER A 599 -1.80 15.31 18.06
C SER A 599 -2.70 14.14 18.44
N TYR A 600 -2.88 13.18 17.54
CA TYR A 600 -3.65 11.97 17.84
C TYR A 600 -2.94 11.12 18.91
N ARG A 601 -3.58 11.03 20.08
CA ARG A 601 -3.16 10.25 21.24
C ARG A 601 -4.41 9.63 21.87
N PRO A 602 -4.76 8.38 21.51
CA PRO A 602 -6.06 7.80 21.85
C PRO A 602 -6.33 7.71 23.36
N THR A 603 -5.28 7.67 24.19
CA THR A 603 -5.40 7.61 25.66
C THR A 603 -5.31 8.95 26.37
N ALA A 604 -5.16 10.06 25.64
CA ALA A 604 -4.95 11.38 26.22
C ALA A 604 -6.17 12.29 26.01
N THR A 605 -6.41 13.18 26.97
CA THR A 605 -7.42 14.24 26.90
C THR A 605 -6.75 15.59 26.58
N CYS A 606 -7.54 16.67 26.49
CA CYS A 606 -7.00 18.02 26.27
C CYS A 606 -6.03 18.41 27.40
N ASP A 607 -4.88 18.95 27.03
CA ASP A 607 -3.88 19.43 27.96
C ASP A 607 -4.08 20.94 28.19
N PRO A 608 -4.49 21.38 29.40
CA PRO A 608 -4.71 22.80 29.70
C PRO A 608 -3.42 23.61 29.73
N GLY A 609 -2.26 22.96 29.83
CA GLY A 609 -0.92 23.59 29.78
C GLY A 609 -0.24 23.49 28.42
N ALA A 610 -0.81 22.75 27.47
CA ALA A 610 -0.24 22.62 26.13
C ALA A 610 -0.35 23.95 25.39
N VAL A 611 0.82 24.46 25.01
CA VAL A 611 0.93 25.54 24.03
C VAL A 611 1.21 24.88 22.69
N ASP A 612 0.58 25.41 21.65
CA ASP A 612 0.84 25.02 20.27
C ASP A 612 2.25 25.41 19.87
N THR A 613 3.20 24.49 20.04
CA THR A 613 4.58 24.64 19.60
C THR A 613 4.83 23.68 18.45
N ASP A 614 4.38 24.05 17.25
CA ASP A 614 4.88 23.42 16.03
C ASP A 614 6.40 23.65 15.98
N VAL A 615 7.17 22.56 16.04
CA VAL A 615 8.65 22.63 15.99
C VAL A 615 9.17 22.80 14.56
N ASN A 616 8.29 22.80 13.56
CA ASN A 616 8.66 22.94 12.17
C ASN A 616 9.02 24.40 11.85
N THR A 617 10.14 24.56 11.15
CA THR A 617 10.66 25.87 10.74
C THR A 617 9.71 26.54 9.76
N VAL A 618 9.36 27.80 10.04
CA VAL A 618 8.68 28.65 9.04
C VAL A 618 9.68 28.99 7.93
N VAL A 619 9.31 28.67 6.69
CA VAL A 619 10.14 28.89 5.51
C VAL A 619 9.71 30.15 4.75
N MET A 620 10.70 30.85 4.18
CA MET A 620 10.46 32.02 3.34
C MET A 620 10.35 31.60 1.87
N PRO A 621 9.50 32.28 1.05
CA PRO A 621 9.41 32.00 -0.38
C PRO A 621 10.75 32.06 -1.09
N PHE A 622 10.99 31.12 -2.02
CA PHE A 622 12.10 31.24 -2.96
C PHE A 622 11.87 32.43 -3.89
N ALA A 623 12.96 33.04 -4.38
CA ALA A 623 12.82 34.11 -5.36
C ALA A 623 12.25 33.57 -6.68
N PRO A 624 11.54 34.37 -7.50
CA PRO A 624 11.00 33.89 -8.77
C PRO A 624 12.07 33.31 -9.72
N SER A 625 13.32 33.76 -9.62
CA SER A 625 14.45 33.23 -10.38
C SER A 625 14.85 31.81 -9.98
N ASP A 626 14.63 31.44 -8.72
CA ASP A 626 15.00 30.15 -8.15
C ASP A 626 14.08 29.03 -8.61
N THR A 627 12.81 29.33 -8.89
CA THR A 627 11.80 28.37 -9.37
C THR A 627 11.49 28.51 -10.86
N ARG A 628 12.36 29.20 -11.60
CA ARG A 628 12.16 29.46 -13.04
C ARG A 628 12.17 28.16 -13.85
N LEU A 629 11.16 28.00 -14.70
CA LEU A 629 11.09 26.91 -15.68
C LEU A 629 12.12 27.09 -16.79
N SER A 630 12.73 25.98 -17.20
CA SER A 630 13.71 25.93 -18.27
C SER A 630 13.06 26.24 -19.63
N THR A 631 13.72 27.09 -20.40
CA THR A 631 13.32 27.44 -21.78
C THR A 631 13.93 26.51 -22.83
N ALA A 632 14.82 25.59 -22.44
CA ALA A 632 15.46 24.67 -23.36
C ALA A 632 14.50 23.52 -23.72
N ALA A 633 14.30 23.29 -25.03
CA ALA A 633 13.87 22.00 -25.54
C ALA A 633 14.94 20.99 -25.10
N ALA A 634 14.56 20.00 -24.28
CA ALA A 634 15.54 19.08 -23.73
C ALA A 634 16.02 18.14 -24.85
N THR A 635 17.15 18.46 -25.47
CA THR A 635 18.02 17.42 -26.02
C THR A 635 18.60 16.69 -24.83
N ILE A 636 18.11 15.49 -24.53
CA ILE A 636 18.75 14.64 -23.53
C ILE A 636 20.12 14.24 -24.09
N ALA A 637 21.17 14.91 -23.63
CA ALA A 637 22.50 14.33 -23.65
C ALA A 637 22.54 13.26 -22.54
N PRO A 638 22.99 12.02 -22.80
CA PRO A 638 23.18 11.04 -21.75
C PRO A 638 24.15 11.63 -20.70
N SER A 639 23.76 11.47 -19.43
CA SER A 639 24.65 11.71 -18.29
C SER A 639 25.97 10.95 -18.52
N PRO A 640 27.15 11.54 -18.27
CA PRO A 640 28.41 10.85 -18.47
C PRO A 640 28.46 9.58 -17.60
N GLU A 641 28.64 8.45 -18.28
CA GLU A 641 28.95 7.14 -17.73
C GLU A 641 30.19 7.24 -16.80
N PRO A 642 30.16 6.71 -15.57
CA PRO A 642 31.35 6.67 -14.72
C PRO A 642 32.39 5.74 -15.36
N ALA A 643 33.59 6.26 -15.60
CA ALA A 643 34.70 5.49 -16.16
C ALA A 643 35.07 4.30 -15.24
N PRO A 644 35.29 3.09 -15.78
CA PRO A 644 35.56 1.92 -14.97
C PRO A 644 37.01 1.88 -14.47
N GLY A 645 37.16 1.59 -13.17
CA GLY A 645 38.30 0.85 -12.63
C GLY A 645 39.50 1.69 -12.18
N GLN A 646 39.54 2.04 -10.89
CA GLN A 646 40.79 2.02 -10.13
C GLN A 646 40.56 1.34 -8.78
N THR A 647 41.21 0.18 -8.62
CA THR A 647 41.28 -0.62 -7.40
C THR A 647 41.98 0.19 -6.30
N PRO A 648 41.40 0.37 -5.09
CA PRO A 648 42.12 1.04 -4.02
C PRO A 648 43.12 0.07 -3.37
N THR A 649 44.40 0.36 -3.57
CA THR A 649 45.52 -0.13 -2.74
C THR A 649 45.42 0.49 -1.35
N PRO A 650 45.54 -0.26 -0.23
CA PRO A 650 45.45 0.32 1.11
C PRO A 650 46.75 1.06 1.47
N ALA A 651 46.63 2.31 1.91
CA ALA A 651 47.72 3.10 2.47
C ALA A 651 47.48 3.42 3.97
N PRO A 652 48.52 3.53 4.79
CA PRO A 652 48.45 3.37 6.24
C PRO A 652 48.11 4.66 7.01
N ALA A 653 47.71 4.48 8.27
CA ALA A 653 47.38 5.52 9.23
C ALA A 653 48.59 6.38 9.66
N SER A 654 48.40 7.70 9.78
CA SER A 654 48.56 8.49 11.04
C SER A 654 48.70 10.00 10.81
N ALA A 655 47.97 10.73 11.67
CA ALA A 655 48.29 11.95 12.42
C ALA A 655 48.61 13.31 11.75
N ASP A 656 47.85 14.30 12.27
CA ASP A 656 48.16 15.72 12.52
C ASP A 656 48.13 16.79 11.40
N ALA A 657 47.28 17.80 11.68
CA ALA A 657 47.23 19.16 11.10
C ALA A 657 48.34 20.06 11.74
N PRO A 658 48.61 21.34 11.35
CA PRO A 658 47.79 22.26 10.53
C PRO A 658 48.53 23.19 9.50
N SER A 659 47.72 23.92 8.70
CA SER A 659 47.86 25.22 7.94
C SER A 659 49.17 26.05 7.92
N PRO A 660 49.30 27.11 7.08
CA PRO A 660 48.80 27.42 5.71
C PRO A 660 49.91 28.05 4.80
N SER A 661 49.65 28.33 3.50
CA SER A 661 50.10 29.54 2.73
C SER A 661 50.20 29.36 1.20
N GLY A 662 49.53 30.25 0.46
CA GLY A 662 50.12 31.02 -0.66
C GLY A 662 50.28 30.37 -2.06
N PRO A 663 50.33 31.19 -3.15
CA PRO A 663 49.67 30.85 -4.41
C PRO A 663 50.58 30.77 -5.67
N ALA A 664 49.92 30.44 -6.80
CA ALA A 664 50.24 30.76 -8.20
C ALA A 664 51.19 29.84 -8.99
N THR A 665 50.71 29.25 -10.09
CA THR A 665 50.97 29.66 -11.50
C THR A 665 50.54 28.56 -12.50
N THR A 666 49.85 28.98 -13.55
CA THR A 666 49.54 28.27 -14.84
C THR A 666 50.80 28.14 -15.72
N PRO A 667 50.72 27.68 -16.99
CA PRO A 667 49.94 26.62 -17.66
C PRO A 667 50.88 25.68 -18.46
N ASP A 668 50.37 24.64 -19.13
CA ASP A 668 50.81 24.37 -20.51
C ASP A 668 49.91 23.39 -21.27
N THR A 669 49.79 23.69 -22.56
CA THR A 669 48.91 23.15 -23.60
C THR A 669 49.77 22.31 -24.56
N VAL A 670 49.25 21.25 -25.21
CA VAL A 670 49.70 20.71 -26.52
C VAL A 670 48.77 19.55 -26.99
N PRO A 671 48.63 19.28 -28.31
CA PRO A 671 47.37 19.13 -29.07
C PRO A 671 47.13 17.72 -29.71
N PRO A 672 46.04 17.51 -30.52
CA PRO A 672 45.52 16.20 -30.94
C PRO A 672 45.96 15.76 -32.36
N PRO A 673 45.79 14.48 -32.71
CA PRO A 673 45.22 14.10 -34.02
C PRO A 673 44.42 12.77 -33.96
N ALA A 674 43.64 12.29 -34.92
CA ALA A 674 42.95 12.76 -36.12
C ALA A 674 42.07 11.56 -36.58
N ALA A 675 40.99 11.86 -37.32
CA ALA A 675 39.92 10.94 -37.68
C ALA A 675 40.26 9.90 -38.78
N ALA A 676 39.49 8.80 -38.81
CA ALA A 676 39.24 8.01 -40.02
C ALA A 676 37.80 7.44 -40.03
N THR A 677 37.23 7.40 -41.23
CA THR A 677 35.83 7.34 -41.66
C THR A 677 35.12 5.98 -41.56
N SER A 678 33.78 5.99 -41.38
CA SER A 678 32.88 4.83 -41.45
C SER A 678 31.96 4.88 -42.70
N PRO A 679 31.61 3.75 -43.35
CA PRO A 679 30.60 3.69 -44.43
C PRO A 679 29.17 3.70 -43.89
N GLY A 680 28.24 4.24 -44.69
CA GLY A 680 26.91 4.68 -44.29
C GLY A 680 25.92 3.61 -43.83
N VAL A 681 25.08 4.01 -42.88
CA VAL A 681 23.88 3.31 -42.42
C VAL A 681 22.68 3.84 -43.20
N ALA A 682 21.90 2.92 -43.76
CA ALA A 682 20.61 3.20 -44.37
C ALA A 682 19.65 3.86 -43.36
N ALA A 683 18.85 4.83 -43.82
CA ALA A 683 17.87 5.52 -43.00
C ALA A 683 16.96 4.52 -42.26
N PRO A 684 16.65 4.73 -40.97
CA PRO A 684 15.63 3.93 -40.29
C PRO A 684 14.30 4.07 -41.05
N PRO A 685 13.51 3.00 -41.18
CA PRO A 685 12.17 3.10 -41.76
C PRO A 685 11.34 4.12 -40.97
N ALA A 686 10.45 4.82 -41.67
CA ALA A 686 9.53 5.79 -41.09
C ALA A 686 8.70 5.16 -39.95
N ALA A 687 8.34 5.98 -38.95
CA ALA A 687 7.50 5.58 -37.82
C ALA A 687 6.23 4.86 -38.29
N VAL A 688 6.01 3.65 -37.78
CA VAL A 688 4.78 2.87 -37.99
C VAL A 688 3.98 2.92 -36.67
N PRO A 689 2.66 3.14 -36.69
CA PRO A 689 1.86 3.40 -35.50
C PRO A 689 1.62 2.10 -34.73
N ALA A 690 2.21 1.96 -33.53
CA ALA A 690 2.08 0.74 -32.73
C ALA A 690 0.93 0.88 -31.72
N GLY A 691 -0.26 0.41 -32.12
CA GLY A 691 -1.45 0.31 -31.26
C GLY A 691 -2.15 -1.05 -31.36
N ALA A 692 -1.48 -2.07 -31.91
CA ALA A 692 -2.08 -3.38 -32.20
C ALA A 692 -1.66 -4.47 -31.22
N CYS A 693 -0.49 -4.38 -30.57
CA CYS A 693 -0.12 -5.29 -29.49
C CYS A 693 0.84 -4.67 -28.47
N THR A 694 0.86 -5.25 -27.26
CA THR A 694 1.83 -4.97 -26.20
C THR A 694 2.53 -6.26 -25.79
N ALA A 695 3.69 -6.15 -25.16
CA ALA A 695 4.40 -7.32 -24.63
C ALA A 695 4.97 -7.05 -23.23
N SER A 696 4.86 -8.02 -22.32
CA SER A 696 5.53 -8.02 -21.02
C SER A 696 6.70 -9.00 -21.01
N TYR A 697 7.73 -8.71 -20.22
CA TYR A 697 8.88 -9.59 -19.98
C TYR A 697 8.96 -9.88 -18.49
N GLN A 698 9.01 -11.15 -18.12
CA GLN A 698 9.05 -11.59 -16.73
C GLN A 698 10.08 -12.69 -16.55
N VAL A 699 10.93 -12.54 -15.52
CA VAL A 699 11.77 -13.66 -15.05
C VAL A 699 10.89 -14.51 -14.13
N VAL A 700 10.55 -15.72 -14.57
CA VAL A 700 9.62 -16.63 -13.87
C VAL A 700 10.31 -17.31 -12.70
N THR A 701 11.57 -17.70 -12.88
CA THR A 701 12.42 -18.28 -11.85
C THR A 701 13.88 -18.09 -12.23
N SER A 702 14.77 -18.04 -11.24
CA SER A 702 16.21 -18.02 -11.45
C SER A 702 16.91 -19.02 -10.53
N TRP A 703 18.09 -19.47 -10.93
CA TRP A 703 18.93 -20.37 -10.17
C TRP A 703 20.41 -19.99 -10.38
N PRO A 704 21.34 -20.49 -9.57
CA PRO A 704 22.76 -20.19 -9.76
C PRO A 704 23.22 -20.55 -11.19
N GLY A 705 23.59 -19.53 -11.97
CA GLY A 705 24.06 -19.68 -13.34
C GLY A 705 22.97 -19.69 -14.43
N GLY A 706 21.69 -19.51 -14.10
CA GLY A 706 20.64 -19.46 -15.12
C GLY A 706 19.28 -18.91 -14.66
N LEU A 707 18.40 -18.67 -15.62
CA LEU A 707 17.06 -18.14 -15.38
C LEU A 707 16.08 -18.55 -16.48
N GLN A 708 14.80 -18.56 -16.14
CA GLN A 708 13.69 -18.80 -17.06
C GLN A 708 12.90 -17.51 -17.24
N VAL A 709 12.69 -17.11 -18.48
CA VAL A 709 11.94 -15.92 -18.87
C VAL A 709 10.66 -16.31 -19.58
N GLN A 710 9.60 -15.56 -19.30
CA GLN A 710 8.34 -15.59 -20.01
C GLN A 710 8.05 -14.21 -20.59
N LEU A 711 7.60 -14.18 -21.84
CA LEU A 711 7.05 -12.98 -22.45
C LEU A 711 5.59 -13.23 -22.84
N VAL A 712 4.74 -12.25 -22.55
CA VAL A 712 3.30 -12.32 -22.88
C VAL A 712 2.98 -11.24 -23.89
N VAL A 713 2.54 -11.63 -25.08
CA VAL A 713 2.09 -10.72 -26.13
C VAL A 713 0.59 -10.58 -26.03
N THR A 714 0.07 -9.37 -25.93
CA THR A 714 -1.37 -9.09 -25.84
C THR A 714 -1.78 -8.24 -27.01
N ALA A 715 -2.82 -8.65 -27.73
CA ALA A 715 -3.39 -7.84 -28.80
C ALA A 715 -4.25 -6.72 -28.22
N THR A 716 -4.07 -5.52 -28.73
CA THR A 716 -4.84 -4.33 -28.37
C THR A 716 -5.76 -3.92 -29.52
N THR A 717 -6.76 -3.08 -29.22
CA THR A 717 -7.70 -2.37 -30.11
C THR A 717 -8.48 -3.17 -31.18
N SER A 718 -7.82 -4.00 -31.99
CA SER A 718 -8.42 -4.72 -33.13
C SER A 718 -7.94 -6.18 -33.33
N GLY A 719 -7.10 -6.70 -32.44
CA GLY A 719 -6.47 -8.02 -32.62
C GLY A 719 -5.22 -7.95 -33.50
N VAL A 720 -4.41 -9.01 -33.53
CA VAL A 720 -3.23 -9.13 -34.39
C VAL A 720 -3.25 -10.42 -35.19
N ASN A 721 -2.78 -10.39 -36.43
CA ASN A 721 -2.57 -11.56 -37.29
C ASN A 721 -1.10 -11.63 -37.71
N GLY A 722 -0.24 -11.83 -36.72
CA GLY A 722 1.20 -11.73 -36.84
C GLY A 722 1.74 -10.73 -35.83
N TRP A 723 2.74 -11.15 -35.05
CA TRP A 723 3.40 -10.29 -34.09
C TRP A 723 4.91 -10.52 -34.11
N VAL A 724 5.64 -9.42 -33.95
CA VAL A 724 7.09 -9.42 -33.77
C VAL A 724 7.43 -8.61 -32.54
N LEU A 725 8.25 -9.20 -31.68
CA LEU A 725 8.82 -8.55 -30.51
C LEU A 725 10.26 -8.15 -30.77
N THR A 726 10.66 -7.00 -30.25
CA THR A 726 12.07 -6.58 -30.25
C THR A 726 12.46 -6.02 -28.89
N TRP A 727 13.58 -6.49 -28.36
CA TRP A 727 14.16 -5.97 -27.11
C TRP A 727 15.69 -6.05 -27.11
N THR A 728 16.30 -5.34 -26.17
CA THR A 728 17.74 -5.43 -25.92
C THR A 728 18.00 -6.42 -24.79
N GLN A 729 18.77 -7.47 -25.04
CA GLN A 729 19.16 -8.48 -24.08
C GLN A 729 20.01 -7.87 -22.95
N PRO A 730 19.71 -8.17 -21.68
CA PRO A 730 20.52 -7.77 -20.54
C PRO A 730 21.97 -8.30 -20.65
N LEU A 731 22.94 -7.60 -20.03
CA LEU A 731 24.34 -8.03 -20.04
C LEU A 731 24.52 -9.29 -19.19
N GLY A 732 25.36 -10.22 -19.64
CA GLY A 732 25.62 -11.47 -18.92
C GLY A 732 24.54 -12.54 -19.08
N LEU A 733 23.51 -12.30 -19.90
CA LEU A 733 22.50 -13.30 -20.23
C LEU A 733 22.89 -14.01 -21.54
N GLU A 734 22.84 -15.34 -21.57
CA GLU A 734 23.06 -16.16 -22.76
C GLU A 734 21.92 -17.16 -22.90
N MET A 735 20.98 -16.89 -23.80
CA MET A 735 19.78 -17.71 -23.96
C MET A 735 20.09 -19.05 -24.66
N ALA A 736 19.73 -20.15 -24.00
CA ALA A 736 20.04 -21.53 -24.35
C ALA A 736 18.92 -22.20 -25.19
N ASP A 737 17.68 -22.18 -24.68
CA ASP A 737 16.52 -22.79 -25.34
C ASP A 737 15.33 -21.83 -25.30
N SER A 738 14.43 -21.91 -26.28
CA SER A 738 13.23 -21.07 -26.34
C SER A 738 12.02 -21.85 -26.85
N TRP A 739 10.82 -21.38 -26.50
CA TRP A 739 9.55 -21.94 -26.94
C TRP A 739 8.54 -20.84 -27.24
N GLY A 740 7.52 -21.17 -28.05
CA GLY A 740 6.42 -20.26 -28.37
C GLY A 740 6.75 -19.14 -29.36
N ALA A 741 7.99 -19.05 -29.86
CA ALA A 741 8.40 -18.07 -30.86
C ALA A 741 9.62 -18.56 -31.65
N GLU A 742 9.85 -17.99 -32.84
CA GLU A 742 11.13 -18.07 -33.53
C GLU A 742 12.00 -16.86 -33.12
N ILE A 743 13.15 -17.12 -32.51
CA ILE A 743 14.02 -16.07 -31.96
C ILE A 743 15.29 -15.91 -32.81
N THR A 744 15.54 -14.69 -33.27
CA THR A 744 16.79 -14.29 -33.92
C THR A 744 17.53 -13.24 -33.08
N ARG A 745 18.87 -13.25 -33.15
CA ARG A 745 19.72 -12.34 -32.35
C ARG A 745 20.75 -11.66 -33.24
N SER A 746 20.90 -10.35 -33.07
CA SER A 746 21.95 -9.55 -33.70
C SER A 746 22.60 -8.65 -32.64
N GLY A 747 23.81 -9.00 -32.23
CA GLY A 747 24.45 -8.42 -31.05
C GLY A 747 23.58 -8.65 -29.81
N ARG A 748 23.24 -7.56 -29.10
CA ARG A 748 22.31 -7.60 -27.95
C ARG A 748 20.85 -7.42 -28.34
N THR A 749 20.52 -7.18 -29.60
CA THR A 749 19.11 -7.04 -30.02
C THR A 749 18.54 -8.41 -30.29
N VAL A 750 17.42 -8.71 -29.64
CA VAL A 750 16.67 -9.96 -29.82
C VAL A 750 15.36 -9.64 -30.51
N THR A 751 15.06 -10.41 -31.54
CA THR A 751 13.78 -10.36 -32.26
C THR A 751 13.08 -11.69 -32.09
N ALA A 752 11.82 -11.69 -31.66
CA ALA A 752 11.00 -12.90 -31.54
C ALA A 752 9.75 -12.77 -32.39
N GLU A 753 9.53 -13.72 -33.30
CA GLU A 753 8.40 -13.72 -34.21
C GLU A 753 7.45 -14.87 -33.91
N ASN A 754 6.16 -14.67 -34.19
CA ASN A 754 5.14 -15.67 -33.97
C ASN A 754 5.35 -16.94 -34.81
N LEU A 755 4.92 -18.07 -34.26
CA LEU A 755 4.79 -19.32 -35.01
C LEU A 755 3.44 -19.35 -35.75
N SER A 756 3.31 -20.29 -36.69
CA SER A 756 2.09 -20.40 -37.52
C SER A 756 0.81 -20.65 -36.75
N TRP A 757 0.88 -21.18 -35.52
CA TRP A 757 -0.28 -21.51 -34.69
C TRP A 757 -0.65 -20.44 -33.65
N ASN A 758 0.24 -19.48 -33.35
CA ASN A 758 0.01 -18.44 -32.34
C ASN A 758 0.14 -17.00 -32.86
N GLY A 759 0.18 -16.82 -34.18
CA GLY A 759 0.22 -15.49 -34.80
C GLY A 759 -1.10 -14.72 -34.72
N SER A 760 -2.24 -15.41 -34.71
CA SER A 760 -3.55 -14.77 -34.63
C SER A 760 -3.99 -14.67 -33.18
N ILE A 761 -4.13 -13.43 -32.69
CA ILE A 761 -4.58 -13.11 -31.34
C ILE A 761 -5.76 -12.14 -31.47
N ALA A 762 -6.93 -12.56 -30.98
CA ALA A 762 -8.09 -11.68 -30.94
C ALA A 762 -7.84 -10.46 -30.03
N ASN A 763 -8.56 -9.35 -30.26
CA ASN A 763 -8.47 -8.17 -29.39
C ASN A 763 -8.65 -8.55 -27.91
N GLY A 764 -7.73 -8.11 -27.04
CA GLY A 764 -7.70 -8.44 -25.62
C GLY A 764 -7.21 -9.86 -25.30
N GLY A 765 -6.94 -10.69 -26.30
CA GLY A 765 -6.30 -11.99 -26.13
C GLY A 765 -4.79 -11.86 -25.96
N SER A 766 -4.17 -12.91 -25.42
CA SER A 766 -2.72 -12.97 -25.25
C SER A 766 -2.15 -14.33 -25.66
N VAL A 767 -0.88 -14.33 -26.03
CA VAL A 767 -0.09 -15.56 -26.23
C VAL A 767 1.24 -15.44 -25.48
N THR A 768 1.72 -16.58 -25.03
CA THR A 768 2.93 -16.66 -24.20
C THR A 768 4.05 -17.35 -24.95
N LEU A 769 5.23 -16.75 -24.91
CA LEU A 769 6.50 -17.36 -25.30
C LEU A 769 7.47 -17.33 -24.12
N GLY A 770 8.59 -18.03 -24.22
CA GLY A 770 9.61 -17.96 -23.18
C GLY A 770 10.92 -18.60 -23.60
N PHE A 771 11.91 -18.46 -22.73
CA PHE A 771 13.23 -19.03 -22.93
C PHE A 771 13.96 -19.31 -21.62
N ASN A 772 14.90 -20.24 -21.68
CA ASN A 772 15.89 -20.48 -20.63
C ASN A 772 17.21 -19.83 -21.03
N ALA A 773 17.91 -19.23 -20.08
CA ALA A 773 19.20 -18.61 -20.32
C ALA A 773 20.21 -18.95 -19.22
N ALA A 774 21.47 -19.09 -19.60
CA ALA A 774 22.57 -18.96 -18.67
C ALA A 774 22.69 -17.47 -18.27
N ALA A 775 23.03 -17.23 -17.01
CA ALA A 775 23.06 -15.90 -16.43
C ALA A 775 24.32 -15.70 -15.60
N GLU A 776 25.11 -14.70 -15.97
CA GLU A 776 26.35 -14.31 -15.30
C GLU A 776 26.24 -12.85 -14.80
N GLY A 777 26.29 -12.67 -13.48
CA GLY A 777 26.19 -11.36 -12.84
C GLY A 777 24.76 -10.81 -12.77
N GLU A 778 24.56 -9.79 -11.94
CA GLU A 778 23.23 -9.26 -11.61
C GLU A 778 22.58 -8.50 -12.77
N SER A 779 23.38 -7.96 -13.70
CA SER A 779 22.88 -7.34 -14.93
C SER A 779 22.10 -8.31 -15.83
N ALA A 780 22.22 -9.63 -15.63
CA ALA A 780 21.45 -10.62 -16.37
C ALA A 780 19.97 -10.70 -15.92
N LEU A 781 19.64 -10.14 -14.74
CA LEU A 781 18.28 -10.16 -14.17
C LEU A 781 17.47 -8.89 -14.48
N GLU A 782 18.07 -7.89 -15.15
CA GLU A 782 17.35 -6.68 -15.55
C GLU A 782 16.21 -6.99 -16.52
N VAL A 783 15.06 -6.34 -16.34
CA VAL A 783 13.89 -6.50 -17.22
C VAL A 783 13.96 -5.47 -18.35
N PRO A 784 14.18 -5.89 -19.61
CA PRO A 784 14.26 -4.96 -20.73
C PRO A 784 12.88 -4.49 -21.16
N GLN A 785 12.83 -3.30 -21.76
CA GLN A 785 11.64 -2.83 -22.46
C GLN A 785 11.46 -3.65 -23.75
N VAL A 786 10.26 -4.24 -23.93
CA VAL A 786 9.91 -5.03 -25.10
C VAL A 786 8.96 -4.24 -25.98
N ARG A 787 9.31 -4.10 -27.25
CA ARG A 787 8.44 -3.50 -28.27
C ARG A 787 7.68 -4.61 -28.99
N CYS A 788 6.39 -4.39 -29.24
CA CYS A 788 5.55 -5.29 -30.03
C CYS A 788 5.06 -4.58 -31.28
N GLU A 789 5.20 -5.23 -32.43
CA GLU A 789 4.75 -4.74 -33.73
C GLU A 789 3.87 -5.79 -34.42
N HIS A 790 2.80 -5.33 -35.09
CA HIS A 790 1.93 -6.18 -35.89
C HIS A 790 2.58 -6.50 -37.24
N THR A 791 2.64 -7.77 -37.60
CA THR A 791 3.21 -8.24 -38.86
C THR A 791 2.19 -8.92 -39.74
N GLY A 792 1.27 -8.10 -40.28
CA GLY A 792 0.54 -8.34 -41.54
C GLY A 792 -0.41 -9.53 -41.60
#